data_AF-A0A668VBR8-F1
#
_entry.id   AF-A0A668VBR8-F1
#
_cell.length_a   1.000
_cell.length_b   1.000
_cell.length_c   1.000
_cell.angle_alpha   90.00
_cell.angle_beta   90.00
_cell.angle_gamma   90.00
#
_symmetry.space_group_name_H-M   'P 1'
#
loop_
_entity.id
_entity.type
_entity.pdbx_description
1 polymer ?
#
loop_
_entity_poly.entity_id
_entity_poly.type
_entity_poly.pdbx_seq_one_letter_code
_entity_poly.pdbx_strand_id
1 'polypeptide(L)'
;MCTHWLEAPTMRGKRNTMFLESSDEEEQLGATKYEELIKQTLEKRVKLPADLRTFIKSSHAISKYQTLFQNFRHPVFIEVGSDLVLSSLSSADLDEALAAVVNDLSVEIVKLQGSAAVPPDLDRMKEVLMKAKNKENAHELKVDISFVPGSNGSAATKVRLVGYSENVRKLTDVLHDFQTNQVTTQEKITLPHPEMVDCFHKILDLTAMKQTKVPLRASYVPNPHVSVSGPRCQVQEAKQALMSALTSLTIETLALDGAGAERYFKTDGKVSKELVENSCCVIIQEKRTVVTPNVSTKAYASNTVTITPQTLITGRSRRTLATTTIPYVDVSSLVQQVYGDSYKNNLSMKRENQDLRVLCTTHQRSSFLFLGLGKKSVHDAMKKVKDLYQAHCSTKKITKEELADLTQDEIKDLQKLVETQGLHVQQDQSGDGGLVVSGLKDGVTELIQMLHAAARLRREVRAREEDDLYSDVAWCILGYHGSWERLPKTDNYNIEHDIKKEIVDTHGNMWSVDLQKMEARSRLATKTKLKRLENRLDFPLPLYWDNMASGENIKAVALEPSSSEYLKVKAAFTQTVQKNILKIERLQNVHLRQSYEVQKKKLSEKNRQEGGAGERLLYHGTSQDSCDSIIKDGFNRSFSGKHATAYGQGTYFAVNASYSANPGYSMPAADGSQRVFVAQVLTGVYTQGNSSMKVPPPRNNQPDDRYDSLVDQIANPSMFIIFNDNQAYPDYLITFC
;
A
#
# COMPACT_ATOMS: atom_id res chain seq x y z
N MET A 1 102.39 52.34 -33.91
CA MET A 1 103.56 53.23 -33.74
C MET A 1 103.00 54.57 -33.29
N CYS A 2 103.28 55.15 -32.12
CA CYS A 2 104.34 54.93 -31.14
C CYS A 2 103.78 54.73 -29.72
N THR A 3 104.58 54.01 -28.96
CA THR A 3 104.41 53.50 -27.60
C THR A 3 104.90 54.50 -26.54
N HIS A 4 104.44 54.24 -25.31
CA HIS A 4 104.96 54.68 -24.01
C HIS A 4 104.63 56.11 -23.56
N TRP A 5 103.71 56.22 -22.58
CA TRP A 5 104.04 56.68 -21.23
C TRP A 5 103.18 55.93 -20.21
N LEU A 6 103.83 55.57 -19.09
CA LEU A 6 103.35 54.71 -18.02
C LEU A 6 102.34 55.41 -17.10
N GLU A 7 101.46 54.57 -16.56
CA GLU A 7 100.89 54.57 -15.20
C GLU A 7 100.84 55.89 -14.42
N ALA A 8 99.62 56.41 -14.20
CA ALA A 8 99.25 57.17 -13.03
C ALA A 8 97.75 56.95 -12.71
N PRO A 9 97.34 57.06 -11.43
CA PRO A 9 96.51 56.04 -10.78
C PRO A 9 94.99 56.29 -10.84
N THR A 10 94.27 55.22 -10.52
CA THR A 10 92.84 55.17 -10.22
C THR A 10 92.47 56.22 -9.15
N MET A 11 91.53 57.12 -9.43
CA MET A 11 91.04 58.08 -8.43
C MET A 11 89.57 57.85 -8.08
N ARG A 12 89.38 57.49 -6.81
CA ARG A 12 88.11 57.41 -6.08
C ARG A 12 88.22 58.44 -4.95
N GLY A 13 87.50 59.57 -5.00
CA GLY A 13 87.50 60.53 -3.89
C GLY A 13 86.99 61.93 -4.24
N LYS A 14 86.18 62.49 -3.34
CA LYS A 14 85.44 63.76 -3.46
C LYS A 14 86.33 65.01 -3.39
N ARG A 15 85.87 66.06 -4.10
CA ARG A 15 86.25 67.49 -4.07
C ARG A 15 87.51 67.89 -4.86
N ASN A 16 87.29 68.85 -5.75
CA ASN A 16 88.23 69.59 -6.61
C ASN A 16 89.56 69.94 -5.95
N THR A 17 90.57 69.08 -6.05
CA THR A 17 91.99 69.48 -6.07
C THR A 17 92.86 68.30 -6.53
N MET A 18 93.73 68.53 -7.52
CA MET A 18 94.83 67.64 -7.88
C MET A 18 96.14 68.41 -7.69
N PHE A 19 97.15 67.76 -7.11
CA PHE A 19 98.51 68.28 -7.03
C PHE A 19 99.36 67.56 -8.09
N LEU A 20 100.03 68.33 -8.95
CA LEU A 20 101.04 67.88 -9.91
C LEU A 20 102.40 68.42 -9.43
N GLU A 21 103.45 67.59 -9.43
CA GLU A 21 104.83 68.00 -9.09
C GLU A 21 105.72 67.97 -10.35
N SER A 22 106.19 69.16 -10.74
CA SER A 22 107.23 69.55 -11.75
C SER A 22 106.85 69.48 -13.25
N SER A 23 107.24 70.39 -14.17
CA SER A 23 108.04 71.64 -14.15
C SER A 23 107.36 72.76 -14.99
N ASP A 24 107.53 74.02 -14.59
CA ASP A 24 106.61 75.16 -14.79
C ASP A 24 106.18 75.56 -16.23
N GLU A 25 106.87 75.20 -17.32
CA GLU A 25 106.52 75.68 -18.69
C GLU A 25 105.52 74.78 -19.45
N GLU A 26 105.59 73.45 -19.29
CA GLU A 26 104.62 72.53 -19.93
C GLU A 26 103.27 72.53 -19.20
N GLU A 27 103.27 72.87 -17.90
CA GLU A 27 102.07 72.99 -17.07
C GLU A 27 101.25 74.24 -17.46
N GLN A 28 101.90 75.37 -17.76
CA GLN A 28 101.20 76.59 -18.18
C GLN A 28 100.56 76.44 -19.58
N LEU A 29 101.28 75.84 -20.55
CA LEU A 29 100.75 75.60 -21.91
C LEU A 29 99.67 74.52 -21.91
N GLY A 30 99.84 73.47 -21.10
CA GLY A 30 98.84 72.44 -20.84
C GLY A 30 97.59 73.02 -20.19
N ALA A 31 97.74 73.85 -19.16
CA ALA A 31 96.65 74.52 -18.45
C ALA A 31 95.89 75.50 -19.36
N THR A 32 96.58 76.28 -20.19
CA THR A 32 95.93 77.24 -21.11
C THR A 32 95.13 76.51 -22.20
N LYS A 33 95.69 75.43 -22.76
CA LYS A 33 95.01 74.60 -23.77
C LYS A 33 93.86 73.77 -23.17
N TYR A 34 93.99 73.38 -21.91
CA TYR A 34 92.96 72.73 -21.12
C TYR A 34 91.81 73.69 -20.78
N GLU A 35 92.09 74.93 -20.37
CA GLU A 35 91.09 75.98 -20.16
C GLU A 35 90.34 76.35 -21.46
N GLU A 36 91.02 76.33 -22.60
CA GLU A 36 90.40 76.55 -23.91
C GLU A 36 89.47 75.39 -24.31
N LEU A 37 89.88 74.14 -24.08
CA LEU A 37 89.03 72.95 -24.28
C LEU A 37 87.83 72.90 -23.32
N ILE A 38 87.99 73.36 -22.08
CA ILE A 38 86.88 73.52 -21.13
C ILE A 38 85.87 74.55 -21.64
N LYS A 39 86.33 75.70 -22.17
CA LYS A 39 85.43 76.72 -22.76
C LYS A 39 84.68 76.24 -24.00
N GLN A 40 85.23 75.27 -24.74
CA GLN A 40 84.60 74.68 -25.94
C GLN A 40 83.69 73.48 -25.63
N THR A 41 83.69 72.99 -24.39
CA THR A 41 82.84 71.86 -23.99
C THR A 41 81.37 72.30 -23.92
N LEU A 42 80.53 71.66 -24.71
CA LEU A 42 79.08 71.83 -24.70
C LEU A 42 78.48 70.93 -23.64
N GLU A 43 77.57 71.47 -22.83
CA GLU A 43 76.78 70.70 -21.87
C GLU A 43 75.31 70.68 -22.27
N LYS A 44 74.70 69.50 -22.24
CA LYS A 44 73.25 69.33 -22.39
C LYS A 44 72.66 68.80 -21.10
N ARG A 45 71.77 69.60 -20.49
CA ARG A 45 71.09 69.27 -19.23
C ARG A 45 69.64 68.86 -19.49
N VAL A 46 69.25 67.69 -18.99
CA VAL A 46 67.92 67.14 -19.17
C VAL A 46 67.32 66.72 -17.84
N LYS A 47 66.08 67.17 -17.60
CA LYS A 47 65.29 66.78 -16.44
C LYS A 47 64.64 65.43 -16.68
N LEU A 48 65.30 64.37 -16.22
CA LEU A 48 64.70 63.03 -16.19
C LEU A 48 63.76 62.85 -14.99
N PRO A 49 62.72 62.00 -15.09
CA PRO A 49 61.94 61.53 -13.96
C PRO A 49 62.82 61.05 -12.80
N ALA A 50 62.39 61.31 -11.56
CA ALA A 50 63.15 60.95 -10.36
C ALA A 50 63.45 59.44 -10.28
N ASP A 51 62.52 58.62 -10.75
CA ASP A 51 62.65 57.17 -10.82
C ASP A 51 63.80 56.74 -11.74
N LEU A 52 63.90 57.30 -12.96
CA LEU A 52 65.01 57.01 -13.88
C LEU A 52 66.35 57.49 -13.34
N ARG A 53 66.40 58.68 -12.73
CA ARG A 53 67.64 59.16 -12.10
C ARG A 53 68.11 58.23 -10.98
N THR A 54 67.18 57.70 -10.20
CA THR A 54 67.49 56.76 -9.12
C THR A 54 68.02 55.45 -9.69
N PHE A 55 67.32 54.90 -10.70
CA PHE A 55 67.75 53.68 -11.39
C PHE A 55 69.14 53.82 -12.03
N ILE A 56 69.42 54.94 -12.71
CA ILE A 56 70.73 55.18 -13.33
C ILE A 56 71.85 55.23 -12.28
N LYS A 57 71.60 55.83 -11.11
CA LYS A 57 72.57 55.90 -10.01
C LYS A 57 72.80 54.55 -9.31
N SER A 58 71.76 53.73 -9.21
CA SER A 58 71.81 52.44 -8.51
C SER A 58 72.20 51.26 -9.40
N SER A 59 72.20 51.44 -10.72
CA SER A 59 72.60 50.45 -11.72
C SER A 59 73.99 50.75 -12.29
N HIS A 60 74.44 49.91 -13.22
CA HIS A 60 75.66 50.15 -14.00
C HIS A 60 75.41 51.03 -15.23
N ALA A 61 74.25 51.68 -15.35
CA ALA A 61 73.89 52.48 -16.52
C ALA A 61 74.88 53.61 -16.82
N ILE A 62 75.40 54.32 -15.82
CA ILE A 62 76.42 55.37 -16.02
C ILE A 62 77.65 54.78 -16.70
N SER A 63 78.17 53.65 -16.21
CA SER A 63 79.32 52.98 -16.81
C SER A 63 79.01 52.43 -18.21
N LYS A 64 77.84 51.80 -18.40
CA LYS A 64 77.38 51.26 -19.69
C LYS A 64 77.36 52.36 -20.76
N TYR A 65 76.71 53.48 -20.46
CA TYR A 65 76.63 54.61 -21.38
C TYR A 65 77.97 55.31 -21.52
N GLN A 66 78.76 55.47 -20.46
CA GLN A 66 80.09 56.07 -20.56
C GLN A 66 81.01 55.28 -21.50
N THR A 67 80.97 53.95 -21.45
CA THR A 67 81.71 53.09 -22.40
C THR A 67 81.15 53.18 -23.82
N LEU A 68 79.82 53.19 -23.99
CA LEU A 68 79.19 53.33 -25.30
C LEU A 68 79.55 54.67 -25.95
N PHE A 69 79.56 55.73 -25.14
CA PHE A 69 79.76 57.11 -25.55
C PHE A 69 81.23 57.50 -25.77
N GLN A 70 82.17 56.67 -25.31
CA GLN A 70 83.59 56.81 -25.66
C GLN A 70 83.87 56.53 -27.13
N ASN A 71 82.99 55.79 -27.82
CA ASN A 71 83.15 55.43 -29.24
C ASN A 71 82.59 56.48 -30.21
N PHE A 72 82.02 57.57 -29.70
CA PHE A 72 81.52 58.66 -30.53
C PHE A 72 82.69 59.41 -31.17
N ARG A 73 82.42 60.12 -32.26
CA ARG A 73 83.44 60.92 -32.96
C ARG A 73 84.08 61.94 -32.01
N HIS A 74 83.28 62.50 -31.11
CA HIS A 74 83.74 63.22 -29.94
C HIS A 74 83.19 62.49 -28.70
N PRO A 75 84.04 62.04 -27.76
CA PRO A 75 83.57 61.35 -26.57
C PRO A 75 82.53 62.16 -25.81
N VAL A 76 81.44 61.51 -25.38
CA VAL A 76 80.42 62.12 -24.53
C VAL A 76 80.59 61.59 -23.10
N PHE A 77 80.63 62.51 -22.14
CA PHE A 77 80.67 62.20 -20.71
C PHE A 77 79.27 62.31 -20.11
N ILE A 78 78.90 61.37 -19.24
CA ILE A 78 77.59 61.29 -18.61
C ILE A 78 77.72 61.46 -17.09
N GLU A 79 77.01 62.45 -16.54
CA GLU A 79 76.88 62.66 -15.10
C GLU A 79 75.40 62.76 -14.70
N VAL A 80 75.04 62.15 -13.56
CA VAL A 80 73.68 62.19 -13.05
C VAL A 80 73.65 62.81 -11.66
N GLY A 81 73.20 64.07 -11.60
CA GLY A 81 73.04 64.84 -10.37
C GLY A 81 71.56 65.03 -10.01
N SER A 82 71.11 66.29 -9.96
CA SER A 82 69.69 66.67 -10.00
C SER A 82 69.10 66.51 -11.41
N ASP A 83 69.93 66.75 -12.42
CA ASP A 83 69.63 66.58 -13.84
C ASP A 83 70.62 65.57 -14.44
N LEU A 84 70.25 65.00 -15.60
CA LEU A 84 71.19 64.28 -16.45
C LEU A 84 72.02 65.33 -17.21
N VAL A 85 73.33 65.27 -17.08
CA VAL A 85 74.27 66.16 -17.78
C VAL A 85 75.10 65.32 -18.74
N LEU A 86 75.05 65.68 -20.01
CA LEU A 86 75.93 65.14 -21.05
C LEU A 86 76.89 66.22 -21.50
N SER A 87 78.18 65.92 -21.56
CA SER A 87 79.22 66.90 -21.93
C SER A 87 80.09 66.37 -23.06
N SER A 88 80.30 67.17 -24.12
CA SER A 88 81.13 66.81 -25.27
C SER A 88 81.52 68.05 -26.10
N LEU A 89 82.37 67.88 -27.11
CA LEU A 89 82.76 68.93 -28.06
C LEU A 89 81.79 69.06 -29.26
N SER A 90 80.72 68.24 -29.32
CA SER A 90 79.81 68.17 -30.47
C SER A 90 78.35 68.08 -30.05
N SER A 91 77.52 69.02 -30.55
CA SER A 91 76.08 69.02 -30.28
C SER A 91 75.36 67.82 -30.91
N ALA A 92 75.81 67.35 -32.07
CA ALA A 92 75.19 66.21 -32.74
C ALA A 92 75.43 64.90 -31.96
N ASP A 93 76.66 64.71 -31.47
CA ASP A 93 77.01 63.56 -30.61
C ASP A 93 76.24 63.61 -29.28
N LEU A 94 76.01 64.79 -28.71
CA LEU A 94 75.15 64.98 -27.52
C LEU A 94 73.67 64.66 -27.78
N ASP A 95 73.14 65.02 -28.95
CA ASP A 95 71.76 64.72 -29.33
C ASP A 95 71.54 63.22 -29.54
N GLU A 96 72.47 62.55 -30.21
CA GLU A 96 72.44 61.10 -30.42
C GLU A 96 72.64 60.32 -29.11
N ALA A 97 73.59 60.74 -28.27
CA ALA A 97 73.78 60.14 -26.94
C ALA A 97 72.53 60.32 -26.05
N LEU A 98 71.89 61.50 -26.06
CA LEU A 98 70.66 61.72 -25.33
C LEU A 98 69.52 60.84 -25.84
N ALA A 99 69.35 60.74 -27.17
CA ALA A 99 68.35 59.87 -27.78
C ALA A 99 68.57 58.41 -27.40
N ALA A 100 69.83 57.95 -27.35
CA ALA A 100 70.18 56.61 -26.89
C ALA A 100 69.74 56.37 -25.44
N VAL A 101 70.03 57.28 -24.50
CA VAL A 101 69.60 57.13 -23.09
C VAL A 101 68.07 57.16 -22.95
N VAL A 102 67.40 58.10 -23.62
CA VAL A 102 65.95 58.28 -23.49
C VAL A 102 65.15 57.14 -24.15
N ASN A 103 65.67 56.54 -25.22
CA ASN A 103 65.02 55.39 -25.88
C ASN A 103 65.31 54.07 -25.14
N ASP A 104 66.51 53.91 -24.58
CA ASP A 104 66.93 52.69 -23.91
C ASP A 104 66.36 52.57 -22.49
N LEU A 105 65.90 53.67 -21.87
CA LEU A 105 65.31 53.67 -20.53
C LEU A 105 63.82 54.07 -20.54
N SER A 106 63.00 53.35 -19.77
CA SER A 106 61.58 53.67 -19.64
C SER A 106 61.08 53.55 -18.20
N VAL A 107 59.97 54.25 -17.94
CA VAL A 107 59.17 54.12 -16.72
C VAL A 107 57.74 53.85 -17.14
N GLU A 108 57.19 52.73 -16.69
CA GLU A 108 55.80 52.40 -16.90
C GLU A 108 55.07 52.23 -15.57
N ILE A 109 53.84 52.74 -15.52
CA ILE A 109 52.96 52.62 -14.34
C ILE A 109 51.72 51.85 -14.78
N VAL A 110 51.63 50.60 -14.36
CA VAL A 110 50.48 49.73 -14.63
C VAL A 110 49.52 49.78 -13.45
N LYS A 111 48.27 50.16 -13.71
CA LYS A 111 47.20 50.16 -12.70
C LYS A 111 46.59 48.77 -12.62
N LEU A 112 46.65 48.13 -11.45
CA LEU A 112 45.99 46.85 -11.22
C LEU A 112 44.48 47.04 -11.09
N GLN A 113 43.70 46.16 -11.71
CA GLN A 113 42.23 46.20 -11.70
C GLN A 113 41.60 44.97 -11.03
N GLY A 114 40.42 45.15 -10.42
CA GLY A 114 39.63 44.06 -9.84
C GLY A 114 40.38 43.28 -8.77
N SER A 115 40.22 41.95 -8.77
CA SER A 115 40.85 41.07 -7.77
C SER A 115 42.38 41.11 -7.82
N ALA A 116 43.01 41.46 -8.96
CA ALA A 116 44.46 41.58 -9.06
C ALA A 116 45.06 42.66 -8.14
N ALA A 117 44.25 43.64 -7.71
CA ALA A 117 44.69 44.73 -6.85
C ALA A 117 44.57 44.43 -5.35
N VAL A 118 44.00 43.26 -4.98
CA VAL A 118 43.66 42.89 -3.59
C VAL A 118 44.25 41.50 -3.25
N PRO A 119 44.70 41.25 -1.99
CA PRO A 119 45.10 39.91 -1.56
C PRO A 119 43.95 38.89 -1.69
N PRO A 120 44.22 37.60 -2.02
CA PRO A 120 45.55 36.97 -2.17
C PRO A 120 46.17 37.10 -3.56
N ASP A 121 45.42 37.52 -4.58
CA ASP A 121 45.91 37.62 -5.95
C ASP A 121 47.01 38.66 -6.10
N LEU A 122 46.93 39.76 -5.34
CA LEU A 122 48.00 40.75 -5.26
C LEU A 122 49.33 40.13 -4.79
N ASP A 123 49.29 39.22 -3.82
CA ASP A 123 50.51 38.61 -3.27
C ASP A 123 51.10 37.56 -4.22
N ARG A 124 50.23 36.76 -4.87
CA ARG A 124 50.63 35.87 -5.97
C ARG A 124 51.24 36.64 -7.14
N MET A 125 50.63 37.76 -7.52
CA MET A 125 51.15 38.65 -8.57
C MET A 125 52.53 39.18 -8.18
N LYS A 126 52.69 39.69 -6.95
CA LYS A 126 54.00 40.15 -6.45
C LYS A 126 55.04 39.04 -6.55
N GLU A 127 54.71 37.81 -6.18
CA GLU A 127 55.63 36.68 -6.25
C GLU A 127 56.04 36.36 -7.70
N VAL A 128 55.07 36.25 -8.62
CA VAL A 128 55.31 36.00 -10.04
C VAL A 128 56.17 37.11 -10.64
N LEU A 129 55.86 38.37 -10.33
CA LEU A 129 56.55 39.52 -10.85
C LEU A 129 57.96 39.66 -10.26
N MET A 130 58.16 39.37 -8.97
CA MET A 130 59.50 39.35 -8.35
C MET A 130 60.36 38.21 -8.90
N LYS A 131 59.76 37.05 -9.20
CA LYS A 131 60.46 35.96 -9.91
C LYS A 131 60.90 36.39 -11.31
N ALA A 132 60.02 37.06 -12.07
CA ALA A 132 60.35 37.61 -13.38
C ALA A 132 61.45 38.68 -13.28
N LYS A 133 61.35 39.60 -12.31
CA LYS A 133 62.38 40.61 -12.00
C LYS A 133 63.75 39.97 -11.75
N ASN A 134 63.80 38.98 -10.86
CA ASN A 134 65.05 38.32 -10.49
C ASN A 134 65.67 37.57 -11.67
N LYS A 135 64.83 37.00 -12.56
CA LYS A 135 65.29 36.36 -13.79
C LYS A 135 65.90 37.37 -14.75
N GLU A 136 65.27 38.52 -14.96
CA GLU A 136 65.82 39.58 -15.82
C GLU A 136 67.09 40.22 -15.23
N ASN A 137 67.17 40.32 -13.90
CA ASN A 137 68.30 40.91 -13.17
C ASN A 137 69.40 39.91 -12.77
N ALA A 138 69.45 38.71 -13.34
CA ALA A 138 70.30 37.62 -12.86
C ALA A 138 71.81 37.95 -12.82
N HIS A 139 72.29 38.86 -13.66
CA HIS A 139 73.70 39.26 -13.76
C HIS A 139 73.94 40.73 -13.41
N GLU A 140 72.99 41.61 -13.74
CA GLU A 140 73.07 43.06 -13.53
C GLU A 140 71.67 43.62 -13.27
N LEU A 141 71.59 44.80 -12.65
CA LEU A 141 70.32 45.48 -12.42
C LEU A 141 69.78 46.08 -13.73
N LYS A 142 68.80 45.42 -14.36
CA LYS A 142 68.17 45.83 -15.63
C LYS A 142 66.81 46.48 -15.45
N VAL A 143 66.06 46.06 -14.43
CA VAL A 143 64.71 46.58 -14.14
C VAL A 143 64.44 46.56 -12.65
N ASP A 144 63.80 47.61 -12.15
CA ASP A 144 63.34 47.73 -10.78
C ASP A 144 61.81 47.87 -10.72
N ILE A 145 61.25 47.48 -9.57
CA ILE A 145 59.81 47.41 -9.35
C ILE A 145 59.48 48.06 -8.01
N SER A 146 58.51 48.97 -8.02
CA SER A 146 57.91 49.50 -6.81
C SER A 146 56.39 49.40 -6.84
N PHE A 147 55.80 49.06 -5.70
CA PHE A 147 54.36 48.99 -5.51
C PHE A 147 53.90 50.28 -4.85
N VAL A 148 53.06 51.04 -5.55
CA VAL A 148 52.53 52.32 -5.07
C VAL A 148 51.10 52.09 -4.61
N PRO A 149 50.81 52.15 -3.29
CA PRO A 149 49.45 52.06 -2.79
C PRO A 149 48.62 53.26 -3.24
N GLY A 150 47.33 53.05 -3.51
CA GLY A 150 46.39 54.12 -3.85
C GLY A 150 46.14 55.04 -2.65
N SER A 151 46.02 56.35 -2.89
CA SER A 151 45.65 57.33 -1.86
C SER A 151 44.22 57.06 -1.33
N ASN A 152 44.06 57.22 -0.01
CA ASN A 152 42.88 56.96 0.82
C ASN A 152 41.55 56.82 0.05
N GLY A 153 41.07 55.58 -0.07
CA GLY A 153 39.71 55.23 -0.55
C GLY A 153 39.65 54.53 -1.91
N SER A 154 40.71 54.51 -2.71
CA SER A 154 40.76 53.76 -3.98
C SER A 154 41.61 52.50 -3.85
N ALA A 155 41.00 51.32 -4.01
CA ALA A 155 41.67 50.01 -4.03
C ALA A 155 42.60 49.77 -5.24
N ALA A 156 43.07 50.83 -5.91
CA ALA A 156 43.90 50.74 -7.09
C ALA A 156 45.38 50.73 -6.71
N THR A 157 45.93 49.53 -6.49
CA THR A 157 47.39 49.32 -6.40
C THR A 157 48.02 49.58 -7.76
N LYS A 158 49.03 50.44 -7.83
CA LYS A 158 49.81 50.69 -9.05
C LYS A 158 51.17 50.01 -8.95
N VAL A 159 51.59 49.36 -10.02
CA VAL A 159 52.93 48.80 -10.15
C VAL A 159 53.74 49.72 -11.04
N ARG A 160 54.86 50.23 -10.51
CA ARG A 160 55.80 51.06 -11.25
C ARG A 160 57.01 50.20 -11.62
N LEU A 161 57.29 50.14 -12.92
CA LEU A 161 58.42 49.45 -13.53
C LEU A 161 59.39 50.50 -14.08
N VAL A 162 60.67 50.36 -13.75
CA VAL A 162 61.71 51.35 -14.10
C VAL A 162 62.95 50.61 -14.56
N GLY A 163 63.49 50.91 -15.73
CA GLY A 163 64.74 50.26 -16.18
C GLY A 163 64.94 50.35 -17.69
N TYR A 164 65.62 49.36 -18.25
CA TYR A 164 65.78 49.27 -19.71
C TYR A 164 64.45 48.94 -20.40
N SER A 165 64.15 49.64 -21.49
CA SER A 165 62.85 49.60 -22.19
C SER A 165 62.40 48.19 -22.56
N GLU A 166 63.31 47.32 -23.02
CA GLU A 166 62.99 45.93 -23.35
C GLU A 166 62.57 45.11 -22.12
N ASN A 167 63.28 45.27 -21.00
CA ASN A 167 63.00 44.55 -19.76
C ASN A 167 61.73 45.07 -19.09
N VAL A 168 61.48 46.39 -19.12
CA VAL A 168 60.22 46.99 -18.65
C VAL A 168 59.05 46.40 -19.44
N ARG A 169 59.13 46.34 -20.79
CA ARG A 169 58.08 45.75 -21.62
C ARG A 169 57.81 44.28 -21.29
N LYS A 170 58.85 43.46 -21.11
CA LYS A 170 58.70 42.04 -20.73
C LYS A 170 57.93 41.88 -19.40
N LEU A 171 58.23 42.72 -18.40
CA LEU A 171 57.53 42.69 -17.11
C LEU A 171 56.12 43.27 -17.21
N THR A 172 55.89 44.28 -18.06
CA THR A 172 54.56 44.80 -18.39
C THR A 172 53.70 43.71 -19.04
N ASP A 173 54.25 42.92 -19.96
CA ASP A 173 53.55 41.79 -20.60
C ASP A 173 53.15 40.73 -19.56
N VAL A 174 54.04 40.41 -18.60
CA VAL A 174 53.73 39.49 -17.49
C VAL A 174 52.59 40.02 -16.60
N LEU A 175 52.57 41.32 -16.31
CA LEU A 175 51.50 41.96 -15.55
C LEU A 175 50.16 41.91 -16.29
N HIS A 176 50.16 42.13 -17.60
CA HIS A 176 48.95 42.07 -18.43
C HIS A 176 48.43 40.64 -18.58
N ASP A 177 49.30 39.66 -18.81
CA ASP A 177 48.91 38.24 -18.87
C ASP A 177 48.29 37.79 -17.56
N PHE A 178 48.91 38.13 -16.41
CA PHE A 178 48.36 37.74 -15.12
C PHE A 178 46.99 38.40 -14.87
N GLN A 179 46.84 39.69 -15.17
CA GLN A 179 45.54 40.38 -15.04
C GLN A 179 44.45 39.81 -15.95
N THR A 180 44.82 39.27 -17.11
CA THR A 180 43.88 38.73 -18.08
C THR A 180 43.52 37.27 -17.76
N ASN A 181 44.49 36.46 -17.35
CA ASN A 181 44.36 35.00 -17.32
C ASN A 181 44.46 34.37 -15.92
N GLN A 182 45.19 34.98 -14.98
CA GLN A 182 45.56 34.33 -13.71
C GLN A 182 44.84 34.88 -12.47
N VAL A 183 44.13 36.00 -12.61
CA VAL A 183 43.27 36.56 -11.57
C VAL A 183 42.22 35.53 -11.15
N THR A 184 41.97 35.43 -9.85
CA THR A 184 40.96 34.54 -9.32
C THR A 184 39.58 35.08 -9.69
N THR A 185 38.83 34.28 -10.42
CA THR A 185 37.45 34.55 -10.82
C THR A 185 36.55 33.45 -10.27
N GLN A 186 35.32 33.81 -9.91
CA GLN A 186 34.28 32.86 -9.56
C GLN A 186 33.12 33.03 -10.55
N GLU A 187 32.74 31.92 -11.19
CA GLU A 187 31.61 31.84 -12.10
C GLU A 187 30.54 30.93 -11.50
N LYS A 188 29.27 31.23 -11.79
CA LYS A 188 28.13 30.41 -11.38
C LYS A 188 27.39 29.93 -12.62
N ILE A 189 27.23 28.62 -12.74
CA ILE A 189 26.55 27.97 -13.87
C ILE A 189 25.23 27.42 -13.34
N THR A 190 24.11 27.98 -13.79
CA THR A 190 22.77 27.55 -13.36
C THR A 190 22.47 26.13 -13.84
N LEU A 191 21.94 25.29 -12.95
CA LEU A 191 21.45 23.97 -13.29
C LEU A 191 19.96 24.02 -13.64
N PRO A 192 19.49 23.28 -14.65
CA PRO A 192 18.09 23.32 -15.10
C PRO A 192 17.12 22.72 -14.08
N HIS A 193 17.58 21.78 -13.24
CA HIS A 193 16.77 21.14 -12.20
C HIS A 193 17.49 21.12 -10.84
N PRO A 194 16.78 21.39 -9.71
CA PRO A 194 17.35 21.34 -8.37
C PRO A 194 17.95 19.98 -7.99
N GLU A 195 17.33 18.89 -8.44
CA GLU A 195 17.73 17.52 -8.12
C GLU A 195 19.13 17.18 -8.65
N MET A 196 19.63 17.92 -9.65
CA MET A 196 20.98 17.73 -10.18
C MET A 196 22.08 18.11 -9.19
N VAL A 197 21.77 18.90 -8.16
CA VAL A 197 22.72 19.23 -7.09
C VAL A 197 23.02 17.99 -6.25
N ASP A 198 21.99 17.18 -5.92
CA ASP A 198 22.14 15.95 -5.13
C ASP A 198 22.98 14.89 -5.87
N CYS A 199 22.82 14.79 -7.18
CA CYS A 199 23.50 13.78 -8.01
C CYS A 199 24.65 14.35 -8.85
N PHE A 200 25.17 15.54 -8.53
CA PHE A 200 26.16 16.23 -9.38
C PHE A 200 27.42 15.40 -9.63
N HIS A 201 27.93 14.68 -8.63
CA HIS A 201 29.07 13.78 -8.77
C HIS A 201 28.80 12.67 -9.81
N LYS A 202 27.63 12.03 -9.75
CA LYS A 202 27.22 11.01 -10.74
C LYS A 202 27.12 11.60 -12.15
N ILE A 203 26.71 12.87 -12.28
CA ILE A 203 26.64 13.55 -13.58
C ILE A 203 28.05 13.70 -14.18
N LEU A 204 29.04 14.06 -13.36
CA LEU A 204 30.43 14.15 -13.81
C LEU A 204 30.96 12.79 -14.27
N ASP A 205 30.65 11.73 -13.51
CA ASP A 205 31.05 10.35 -13.85
C ASP A 205 30.37 9.89 -15.15
N LEU A 206 29.06 10.11 -15.28
CA LEU A 206 28.27 9.71 -16.45
C LEU A 206 28.74 10.40 -17.73
N THR A 207 29.09 11.69 -17.64
CA THR A 207 29.58 12.47 -18.79
C THR A 207 31.07 12.24 -19.08
N ALA A 208 31.73 11.39 -18.28
CA ALA A 208 33.18 11.15 -18.34
C ALA A 208 34.00 12.46 -18.35
N MET A 209 33.52 13.47 -17.61
CA MET A 209 34.17 14.78 -17.56
C MET A 209 35.52 14.63 -16.85
N LYS A 210 36.61 14.97 -17.54
CA LYS A 210 37.95 14.93 -16.97
C LYS A 210 38.04 15.83 -15.75
N GLN A 211 38.86 15.42 -14.77
CA GLN A 211 39.08 16.21 -13.56
C GLN A 211 39.62 17.60 -13.91
N THR A 212 38.90 18.63 -13.50
CA THR A 212 39.27 20.02 -13.75
C THR A 212 40.36 20.46 -12.80
N LYS A 213 41.22 21.38 -13.24
CA LYS A 213 42.27 21.99 -12.40
C LYS A 213 41.70 22.88 -11.28
N VAL A 214 40.42 23.25 -11.40
CA VAL A 214 39.67 24.08 -10.45
C VAL A 214 38.51 23.30 -9.84
N PRO A 215 38.14 23.55 -8.57
CA PRO A 215 37.03 22.86 -7.93
C PRO A 215 35.68 23.27 -8.51
N LEU A 216 34.80 22.27 -8.70
CA LEU A 216 33.39 22.43 -9.05
C LEU A 216 32.56 22.16 -7.78
N ARG A 217 31.73 23.12 -7.34
CA ARG A 217 30.87 22.96 -6.16
C ARG A 217 29.42 23.27 -6.48
N ALA A 218 28.56 22.26 -6.44
CA ALA A 218 27.12 22.42 -6.60
C ALA A 218 26.47 22.97 -5.32
N SER A 219 25.48 23.86 -5.47
CA SER A 219 24.75 24.50 -4.36
C SER A 219 23.32 24.87 -4.78
N TYR A 220 22.41 24.87 -3.81
CA TYR A 220 21.01 25.29 -4.00
C TYR A 220 20.80 26.81 -3.92
N VAL A 221 21.73 27.56 -3.34
CA VAL A 221 21.52 28.95 -2.93
C VAL A 221 22.41 29.91 -3.75
N PRO A 222 21.89 30.96 -4.41
CA PRO A 222 20.49 31.45 -4.36
C PRO A 222 19.51 30.66 -5.24
N ASN A 223 20.02 29.95 -6.24
CA ASN A 223 19.31 29.02 -7.12
C ASN A 223 20.23 27.81 -7.39
N PRO A 224 19.70 26.65 -7.85
CA PRO A 224 20.53 25.49 -8.19
C PRO A 224 21.61 25.86 -9.20
N HIS A 225 22.88 25.78 -8.78
CA HIS A 225 24.02 26.17 -9.62
C HIS A 225 25.28 25.41 -9.23
N VAL A 226 26.26 25.41 -10.12
CA VAL A 226 27.64 24.97 -9.87
C VAL A 226 28.52 26.20 -9.85
N SER A 227 29.23 26.39 -8.74
CA SER A 227 30.25 27.42 -8.59
C SER A 227 31.62 26.86 -9.00
N VAL A 228 32.32 27.61 -9.84
CA VAL A 228 33.67 27.30 -10.33
C VAL A 228 34.57 28.46 -9.94
N SER A 229 35.64 28.20 -9.21
CA SER A 229 36.53 29.24 -8.68
C SER A 229 38.00 28.89 -8.88
N GLY A 230 38.78 29.85 -9.36
CA GLY A 230 40.22 29.69 -9.61
C GLY A 230 40.75 30.69 -10.64
N PRO A 231 41.93 30.45 -11.23
CA PRO A 231 42.48 31.29 -12.28
C PRO A 231 41.52 31.41 -13.47
N ARG A 232 41.27 32.64 -13.95
CA ARG A 232 40.27 32.93 -14.99
C ARG A 232 40.34 32.00 -16.21
N CYS A 233 41.51 31.70 -16.74
CA CYS A 233 41.66 30.81 -17.90
C CYS A 233 41.16 29.38 -17.61
N GLN A 234 41.49 28.84 -16.43
CA GLN A 234 41.07 27.50 -16.00
C GLN A 234 39.57 27.45 -15.66
N VAL A 235 39.04 28.56 -15.12
CA VAL A 235 37.60 28.69 -14.87
C VAL A 235 36.81 28.68 -16.17
N GLN A 236 37.27 29.37 -17.22
CA GLN A 236 36.59 29.34 -18.52
C GLN A 236 36.69 27.96 -19.20
N GLU A 237 37.83 27.29 -19.12
CA GLU A 237 38.00 25.92 -19.61
C GLU A 237 37.03 24.95 -18.90
N ALA A 238 36.98 25.00 -17.57
CA ALA A 238 36.08 24.18 -16.76
C ALA A 238 34.60 24.50 -17.02
N LYS A 239 34.25 25.79 -17.19
CA LYS A 239 32.90 26.24 -17.54
C LYS A 239 32.47 25.68 -18.90
N GLN A 240 33.31 25.78 -19.92
CA GLN A 240 33.00 25.28 -21.24
C GLN A 240 32.84 23.76 -21.24
N ALA A 241 33.73 23.03 -20.56
CA ALA A 241 33.64 21.59 -20.42
C ALA A 241 32.36 21.17 -19.67
N LEU A 242 31.99 21.86 -18.59
CA LEU A 242 30.77 21.59 -17.84
C LEU A 242 29.51 21.90 -18.67
N MET A 243 29.47 23.04 -19.38
CA MET A 243 28.33 23.35 -20.25
C MET A 243 28.17 22.32 -21.36
N SER A 244 29.27 21.90 -21.99
CA SER A 244 29.26 20.83 -23.00
C SER A 244 28.69 19.52 -22.42
N ALA A 245 29.18 19.11 -21.24
CA ALA A 245 28.69 17.94 -20.52
C ALA A 245 27.17 18.05 -20.22
N LEU A 246 26.72 19.19 -19.70
CA LEU A 246 25.29 19.42 -19.41
C LEU A 246 24.43 19.41 -20.68
N THR A 247 24.92 19.97 -21.79
CA THR A 247 24.18 19.96 -23.07
C THR A 247 24.11 18.58 -23.72
N SER A 248 25.03 17.68 -23.38
CA SER A 248 24.99 16.28 -23.86
C SER A 248 23.96 15.42 -23.13
N LEU A 249 23.43 15.89 -21.99
CA LEU A 249 22.45 15.15 -21.20
C LEU A 249 21.06 15.31 -21.82
N THR A 250 20.39 14.18 -22.01
CA THR A 250 18.93 14.12 -22.12
C THR A 250 18.34 14.13 -20.72
N ILE A 251 17.40 15.04 -20.47
CA ILE A 251 16.74 15.20 -19.17
C ILE A 251 15.23 15.07 -19.35
N GLU A 252 14.61 14.11 -18.66
CA GLU A 252 13.16 13.90 -18.70
C GLU A 252 12.59 13.63 -17.30
N THR A 253 11.29 13.90 -17.12
CA THR A 253 10.58 13.64 -15.86
C THR A 253 9.50 12.60 -16.07
N LEU A 254 9.50 11.56 -15.25
CA LEU A 254 8.41 10.58 -15.16
C LEU A 254 7.61 10.82 -13.88
N ALA A 255 6.30 11.00 -14.01
CA ALA A 255 5.38 10.89 -12.88
C ALA A 255 4.70 9.53 -12.92
N LEU A 256 4.79 8.80 -11.82
CA LEU A 256 4.04 7.56 -11.61
C LEU A 256 2.89 7.88 -10.67
N ASP A 257 1.73 8.10 -11.28
CA ASP A 257 0.45 8.25 -10.60
C ASP A 257 -0.09 6.85 -10.36
N GLY A 258 -0.08 6.39 -9.10
CA GLY A 258 -0.40 5.01 -8.80
C GLY A 258 -0.48 4.69 -7.32
N ALA A 259 -1.38 3.77 -6.99
CA ALA A 259 -1.63 3.30 -5.65
C ALA A 259 -0.41 2.59 -5.04
N GLY A 260 0.13 3.12 -3.94
CA GLY A 260 1.31 2.57 -3.28
C GLY A 260 2.65 2.88 -3.97
N ALA A 261 2.68 3.80 -4.95
CA ALA A 261 3.91 4.21 -5.63
C ALA A 261 4.98 4.71 -4.65
N GLU A 262 4.61 5.59 -3.73
CA GLU A 262 5.54 6.14 -2.74
C GLU A 262 6.12 5.03 -1.83
N ARG A 263 5.28 4.08 -1.42
CA ARG A 263 5.71 2.95 -0.60
C ARG A 263 6.64 2.01 -1.36
N TYR A 264 6.32 1.68 -2.61
CA TYR A 264 7.15 0.84 -3.46
C TYR A 264 8.56 1.39 -3.61
N PHE A 265 8.70 2.69 -3.93
CA PHE A 265 10.01 3.31 -4.14
C PHE A 265 10.78 3.60 -2.84
N LYS A 266 10.12 3.55 -1.68
CA LYS A 266 10.78 3.53 -0.35
C LYS A 266 11.37 2.16 0.02
N THR A 267 10.86 1.06 -0.56
CA THR A 267 11.32 -0.31 -0.28
C THR A 267 11.89 -0.96 -1.55
N ASP A 268 11.16 -1.88 -2.17
CA ASP A 268 11.64 -2.77 -3.24
C ASP A 268 12.03 -2.00 -4.51
N GLY A 269 11.29 -0.93 -4.80
CA GLY A 269 11.52 -0.04 -5.93
C GLY A 269 12.88 0.66 -5.88
N LYS A 270 13.52 0.77 -4.70
CA LYS A 270 14.88 1.31 -4.58
C LYS A 270 15.92 0.42 -5.27
N VAL A 271 15.81 -0.90 -5.08
CA VAL A 271 16.70 -1.89 -5.72
C VAL A 271 16.43 -1.96 -7.22
N SER A 272 15.15 -1.97 -7.60
CA SER A 272 14.72 -1.92 -9.01
C SER A 272 15.26 -0.67 -9.72
N LYS A 273 15.21 0.49 -9.06
CA LYS A 273 15.75 1.75 -9.58
C LYS A 273 17.26 1.64 -9.84
N GLU A 274 18.05 1.17 -8.87
CA GLU A 274 19.50 1.03 -9.02
C GLU A 274 19.88 0.03 -10.13
N LEU A 275 19.13 -1.07 -10.27
CA LEU A 275 19.30 -2.01 -11.36
C LEU A 275 19.02 -1.37 -12.72
N VAL A 276 18.00 -0.51 -12.82
CA VAL A 276 17.69 0.23 -14.05
C VAL A 276 18.77 1.26 -14.35
N GLU A 277 19.25 2.03 -13.36
CA GLU A 277 20.36 2.98 -13.49
C GLU A 277 21.58 2.32 -14.14
N ASN A 278 21.97 1.15 -13.62
CA ASN A 278 23.11 0.37 -14.14
C ASN A 278 22.85 -0.21 -15.54
N SER A 279 21.65 -0.77 -15.78
CA SER A 279 21.35 -1.44 -17.06
C SER A 279 21.15 -0.49 -18.24
N CYS A 280 20.73 0.74 -17.97
CA CYS A 280 20.44 1.76 -18.99
C CYS A 280 21.50 2.87 -19.02
N CYS A 281 22.49 2.86 -18.12
CA CYS A 281 23.48 3.92 -17.96
C CYS A 281 22.82 5.30 -17.80
N VAL A 282 21.87 5.40 -16.86
CA VAL A 282 21.14 6.64 -16.54
C VAL A 282 21.22 6.92 -15.04
N ILE A 283 21.01 8.18 -14.66
CA ILE A 283 20.82 8.60 -13.27
C ILE A 283 19.33 8.85 -13.07
N ILE A 284 18.76 8.28 -12.02
CA ILE A 284 17.36 8.47 -11.65
C ILE A 284 17.34 9.20 -10.31
N GLN A 285 16.71 10.36 -10.22
CA GLN A 285 16.62 11.12 -8.99
C GLN A 285 15.16 11.38 -8.63
N GLU A 286 14.77 11.04 -7.41
CA GLU A 286 13.41 11.28 -6.94
C GLU A 286 13.22 12.77 -6.67
N LYS A 287 12.15 13.35 -7.20
CA LYS A 287 11.78 14.74 -6.93
C LYS A 287 11.18 14.82 -5.54
N ARG A 288 11.83 15.55 -4.64
CA ARG A 288 11.29 15.80 -3.30
C ARG A 288 10.03 16.64 -3.46
N THR A 289 8.88 16.10 -3.10
CA THR A 289 7.67 16.88 -2.88
C THR A 289 7.93 17.82 -1.71
N VAL A 290 8.06 19.12 -1.99
CA VAL A 290 7.99 20.14 -0.94
C VAL A 290 6.56 20.10 -0.43
N VAL A 291 6.33 19.36 0.66
CA VAL A 291 5.14 19.54 1.47
C VAL A 291 5.29 20.92 2.10
N THR A 292 4.60 21.91 1.56
CA THR A 292 4.36 23.16 2.29
C THR A 292 3.56 22.80 3.53
N PRO A 293 4.09 22.99 4.74
CA PRO A 293 3.28 22.78 5.93
C PRO A 293 2.24 23.90 5.97
N ASN A 294 0.99 23.57 5.67
CA ASN A 294 -0.15 24.41 6.03
C ASN A 294 -0.26 24.41 7.56
N VAL A 295 0.56 25.24 8.22
CA VAL A 295 0.35 25.59 9.62
C VAL A 295 -0.75 26.65 9.64
N SER A 296 -1.99 26.20 9.78
CA SER A 296 -3.01 27.03 10.42
C SER A 296 -2.79 26.89 11.93
N THR A 297 -2.12 27.89 12.50
CA THR A 297 -1.98 28.09 13.93
C THR A 297 -3.36 28.20 14.58
N LYS A 298 -3.77 27.17 15.32
CA LYS A 298 -4.71 27.31 16.44
C LYS A 298 -3.99 26.91 17.71
N ALA A 299 -3.74 27.93 18.54
CA ALA A 299 -3.17 27.81 19.86
C ALA A 299 -4.08 26.96 20.76
N TYR A 300 -3.51 25.96 21.43
CA TYR A 300 -4.05 25.43 22.67
C TYR A 300 -2.90 25.17 23.66
N ALA A 301 -3.22 25.47 24.91
CA ALA A 301 -2.33 25.74 26.00
C ALA A 301 -1.42 24.56 26.41
N SER A 302 -0.23 24.95 26.87
CA SER A 302 0.77 24.12 27.52
C SER A 302 0.21 23.43 28.77
N ASN A 303 0.31 22.10 28.84
CA ASN A 303 0.41 21.37 30.09
C ASN A 303 1.63 20.45 30.01
N THR A 304 2.70 20.89 30.64
CA THR A 304 3.93 20.14 30.91
C THR A 304 3.67 19.14 32.02
N VAL A 305 3.81 17.83 31.74
CA VAL A 305 4.01 16.82 32.79
C VAL A 305 5.31 16.08 32.50
N THR A 306 6.26 16.31 33.39
CA THR A 306 7.60 15.75 33.48
C THR A 306 7.53 14.25 33.79
N ILE A 307 8.18 13.41 32.97
CA ILE A 307 8.38 11.99 33.27
C ILE A 307 9.76 11.84 33.92
N THR A 308 9.79 11.42 35.18
CA THR A 308 10.97 10.87 35.88
C THR A 308 10.91 9.34 35.90
N PRO A 309 12.01 8.62 35.65
CA PRO A 309 12.05 7.16 35.64
C PRO A 309 12.44 6.60 37.02
N GLN A 310 11.76 5.55 37.50
CA GLN A 310 12.25 4.71 38.61
C GLN A 310 12.01 3.21 38.37
N THR A 311 13.15 2.56 38.11
CA THR A 311 13.68 1.26 38.59
C THR A 311 12.78 0.16 39.20
N LEU A 312 12.99 -1.02 38.63
CA LEU A 312 12.92 -2.41 39.13
C LEU A 312 13.33 -2.65 40.59
N ILE A 313 12.57 -3.51 41.31
CA ILE A 313 13.03 -4.51 42.32
C ILE A 313 12.00 -5.69 42.35
N THR A 314 12.26 -6.79 41.65
CA THR A 314 12.57 -8.17 42.13
C THR A 314 11.71 -8.79 43.23
N GLY A 315 11.18 -9.99 42.96
CA GLY A 315 10.75 -10.98 43.96
C GLY A 315 10.58 -12.39 43.35
N ARG A 316 11.62 -13.24 43.48
CA ARG A 316 11.65 -14.70 43.17
C ARG A 316 10.58 -15.45 43.98
N SER A 317 9.93 -16.51 43.48
CA SER A 317 10.37 -17.93 43.46
C SER A 317 9.05 -18.73 43.38
N ARG A 318 8.86 -19.92 42.79
CA ARG A 318 9.66 -21.13 42.72
C ARG A 318 8.92 -22.09 41.77
N ARG A 319 9.65 -22.87 40.96
CA ARG A 319 9.11 -23.96 40.13
C ARG A 319 8.71 -25.16 40.99
N THR A 320 7.63 -25.83 40.59
CA THR A 320 7.44 -27.28 40.79
C THR A 320 6.83 -27.87 39.51
N LEU A 321 7.50 -28.89 38.98
CA LEU A 321 7.03 -29.73 37.88
C LEU A 321 5.96 -30.70 38.40
N ALA A 322 4.84 -30.80 37.70
CA ALA A 322 3.95 -31.96 37.77
C ALA A 322 3.41 -32.25 36.36
N THR A 323 3.72 -33.45 35.88
CA THR A 323 3.27 -34.06 34.64
C THR A 323 1.81 -34.47 34.82
N THR A 324 0.86 -33.91 34.06
CA THR A 324 -0.48 -34.50 33.93
C THR A 324 -1.12 -34.11 32.60
N THR A 325 -1.36 -35.16 31.80
CA THR A 325 -2.33 -35.36 30.72
C THR A 325 -3.13 -34.16 30.22
N ILE A 326 -2.97 -33.85 28.93
CA ILE A 326 -3.76 -32.87 28.16
C ILE A 326 -5.21 -33.37 28.07
N PRO A 327 -6.22 -32.66 28.60
CA PRO A 327 -7.59 -32.90 28.19
C PRO A 327 -7.82 -32.21 26.84
N TYR A 328 -8.50 -32.92 25.94
CA TYR A 328 -9.03 -32.39 24.70
C TYR A 328 -9.88 -31.14 24.99
N VAL A 329 -9.37 -29.98 24.61
CA VAL A 329 -10.09 -28.70 24.70
C VAL A 329 -10.93 -28.58 23.43
N ASP A 330 -12.24 -28.67 23.58
CA ASP A 330 -13.18 -28.36 22.51
C ASP A 330 -13.10 -26.85 22.20
N VAL A 331 -12.43 -26.56 21.08
CA VAL A 331 -12.23 -25.21 20.54
C VAL A 331 -13.57 -24.53 20.24
N SER A 332 -14.66 -25.29 20.06
CA SER A 332 -16.01 -24.77 19.82
C SER A 332 -16.56 -24.00 21.03
N SER A 333 -16.35 -24.48 22.26
CA SER A 333 -16.86 -23.81 23.46
C SER A 333 -16.11 -22.50 23.79
N LEU A 334 -14.80 -22.45 23.49
CA LEU A 334 -13.97 -21.26 23.70
C LEU A 334 -14.29 -20.14 22.72
N VAL A 335 -14.64 -20.47 21.47
CA VAL A 335 -15.12 -19.48 20.50
C VAL A 335 -16.47 -18.91 20.95
N GLN A 336 -17.34 -19.73 21.52
CA GLN A 336 -18.65 -19.30 22.02
C GLN A 336 -18.55 -18.43 23.28
N GLN A 337 -17.57 -18.68 24.15
CA GLN A 337 -17.36 -17.93 25.38
C GLN A 337 -16.62 -16.59 25.17
N VAL A 338 -15.79 -16.48 24.13
CA VAL A 338 -15.06 -15.25 23.79
C VAL A 338 -15.85 -14.36 22.81
N TYR A 339 -16.64 -14.94 21.91
CA TYR A 339 -17.34 -14.21 20.85
C TYR A 339 -18.88 -14.29 20.92
N GLY A 340 -19.49 -15.09 21.79
CA GLY A 340 -20.95 -15.27 21.81
C GLY A 340 -21.74 -14.07 22.36
N ASP A 341 -21.27 -13.44 23.43
CA ASP A 341 -22.05 -12.39 24.12
C ASP A 341 -21.88 -11.01 23.49
N SER A 342 -20.76 -10.75 22.81
CA SER A 342 -20.54 -9.50 22.08
C SER A 342 -21.31 -9.42 20.76
N TYR A 343 -21.72 -10.56 20.18
CA TYR A 343 -22.39 -10.60 18.88
C TYR A 343 -23.92 -10.60 18.99
N LYS A 344 -24.49 -11.18 20.06
CA LYS A 344 -25.94 -11.12 20.33
C LYS A 344 -26.49 -9.70 20.44
N ASN A 345 -25.70 -8.75 20.94
CA ASN A 345 -26.10 -7.35 21.06
C ASN A 345 -25.93 -6.53 19.76
N ASN A 346 -25.20 -7.01 18.76
CA ASN A 346 -24.91 -6.25 17.53
C ASN A 346 -25.93 -6.47 16.40
N LEU A 347 -26.74 -7.55 16.44
CA LEU A 347 -27.80 -7.78 15.43
C LEU A 347 -29.10 -7.01 15.71
N SER A 348 -29.27 -6.45 16.92
CA SER A 348 -30.46 -5.68 17.31
C SER A 348 -30.36 -4.18 17.00
N MET A 349 -29.23 -3.67 16.50
CA MET A 349 -29.12 -2.27 16.09
C MET A 349 -29.72 -2.05 14.69
N LYS A 350 -30.63 -1.07 14.60
CA LYS A 350 -31.23 -0.60 13.34
C LYS A 350 -30.16 -0.43 12.25
N ARG A 351 -30.37 -1.08 11.11
CA ARG A 351 -29.52 -0.98 9.92
C ARG A 351 -29.57 0.45 9.37
N GLU A 352 -28.64 1.30 9.79
CA GLU A 352 -28.35 2.56 9.11
C GLU A 352 -27.57 2.27 7.82
N ASN A 353 -27.94 2.95 6.75
CA ASN A 353 -27.31 2.82 5.43
C ASN A 353 -25.86 3.33 5.54
N GLN A 354 -24.89 2.41 5.59
CA GLN A 354 -23.49 2.75 5.86
C GLN A 354 -22.82 3.36 4.62
N ASP A 355 -22.20 4.54 4.76
CA ASP A 355 -21.53 5.23 3.67
C ASP A 355 -20.11 4.70 3.45
N LEU A 356 -19.97 3.76 2.50
CA LEU A 356 -18.68 3.15 2.11
C LEU A 356 -17.73 4.14 1.40
N ARG A 357 -18.14 5.39 1.14
CA ARG A 357 -17.27 6.44 0.55
C ARG A 357 -16.10 6.81 1.44
N VAL A 358 -16.15 6.51 2.74
CA VAL A 358 -15.05 6.73 3.68
C VAL A 358 -13.78 5.95 3.33
N LEU A 359 -13.90 4.86 2.55
CA LEU A 359 -12.76 4.08 2.10
C LEU A 359 -12.05 4.68 0.86
N CYS A 360 -12.67 5.62 0.15
CA CYS A 360 -12.12 6.19 -1.07
C CYS A 360 -10.89 7.08 -0.78
N THR A 361 -9.81 6.88 -1.55
CA THR A 361 -8.54 7.58 -1.33
C THR A 361 -8.09 8.41 -2.54
N THR A 362 -7.26 9.42 -2.29
CA THR A 362 -6.61 10.23 -3.33
C THR A 362 -5.33 9.56 -3.84
N HIS A 363 -5.01 9.73 -5.13
CA HIS A 363 -3.80 9.15 -5.73
C HIS A 363 -2.51 9.62 -5.03
N GLN A 364 -1.67 8.66 -4.65
CA GLN A 364 -0.27 8.91 -4.33
C GLN A 364 0.53 9.10 -5.63
N ARG A 365 1.50 10.02 -5.61
CA ARG A 365 2.32 10.37 -6.78
C ARG A 365 3.79 10.38 -6.42
N SER A 366 4.56 9.58 -7.13
CA SER A 366 6.03 9.62 -7.10
C SER A 366 6.56 10.17 -8.41
N SER A 367 7.43 11.17 -8.36
CA SER A 367 8.00 11.81 -9.55
C SER A 367 9.52 11.66 -9.58
N PHE A 368 10.06 11.34 -10.74
CA PHE A 368 11.47 11.02 -10.94
C PHE A 368 12.05 11.83 -12.10
N LEU A 369 13.26 12.36 -11.91
CA LEU A 369 14.09 12.97 -12.93
C LEU A 369 15.05 11.91 -13.49
N PHE A 370 15.07 11.73 -14.80
CA PHE A 370 15.98 10.82 -15.50
C PHE A 370 17.02 11.65 -16.27
N LEU A 371 18.29 11.30 -16.11
CA LEU A 371 19.43 11.94 -16.77
C LEU A 371 20.25 10.86 -17.50
N GLY A 372 20.48 11.01 -18.81
CA GLY A 372 21.24 10.05 -19.61
C GLY A 372 21.90 10.70 -20.83
N LEU A 373 22.91 10.05 -21.42
CA LEU A 373 23.60 10.59 -22.61
C LEU A 373 22.81 10.43 -23.91
N GLY A 374 21.77 9.60 -23.94
CA GLY A 374 20.98 9.35 -25.14
C GLY A 374 19.49 9.22 -24.87
N LYS A 375 18.66 9.84 -25.73
CA LYS A 375 17.19 9.79 -25.61
C LYS A 375 16.63 8.38 -25.47
N LYS A 376 17.16 7.43 -26.25
CA LYS A 376 16.75 6.02 -26.22
C LYS A 376 16.99 5.40 -24.83
N SER A 377 18.17 5.60 -24.25
CA SER A 377 18.52 5.06 -22.92
C SER A 377 17.60 5.59 -21.81
N VAL A 378 17.25 6.89 -21.87
CA VAL A 378 16.33 7.53 -20.93
C VAL A 378 14.92 6.97 -21.07
N HIS A 379 14.40 6.85 -22.29
CA HIS A 379 13.07 6.28 -22.53
C HIS A 379 12.99 4.80 -22.15
N ASP A 380 14.02 4.01 -22.47
CA ASP A 380 14.10 2.59 -22.09
C ASP A 380 14.11 2.44 -20.56
N ALA A 381 14.82 3.31 -19.84
CA ALA A 381 14.82 3.35 -18.39
C ALA A 381 13.45 3.75 -17.81
N MET A 382 12.82 4.80 -18.34
CA MET A 382 11.49 5.25 -17.92
C MET A 382 10.45 4.13 -18.11
N LYS A 383 10.51 3.44 -19.25
CA LYS A 383 9.65 2.29 -19.53
C LYS A 383 9.91 1.15 -18.55
N LYS A 384 11.17 0.76 -18.33
CA LYS A 384 11.51 -0.31 -17.37
C LYS A 384 11.03 -0.01 -15.95
N VAL A 385 11.22 1.22 -15.45
CA VAL A 385 10.73 1.61 -14.11
C VAL A 385 9.21 1.52 -14.04
N LYS A 386 8.51 1.98 -15.08
CA LYS A 386 7.05 1.86 -15.16
C LYS A 386 6.58 0.42 -15.20
N ASP A 387 7.20 -0.42 -16.02
CA ASP A 387 6.86 -1.84 -16.17
C ASP A 387 7.12 -2.62 -14.86
N LEU A 388 8.23 -2.35 -14.17
CA LEU A 388 8.55 -2.95 -12.87
C LEU A 388 7.51 -2.55 -11.81
N TYR A 389 7.18 -1.27 -11.70
CA TYR A 389 6.14 -0.81 -10.79
C TYR A 389 4.78 -1.47 -11.08
N GLN A 390 4.37 -1.50 -12.36
CA GLN A 390 3.11 -2.13 -12.77
C GLN A 390 3.08 -3.64 -12.50
N ALA A 391 4.21 -4.34 -12.64
CA ALA A 391 4.32 -5.76 -12.34
C ALA A 391 4.11 -6.09 -10.84
N HIS A 392 4.38 -5.14 -9.95
CA HIS A 392 4.13 -5.28 -8.50
C HIS A 392 2.74 -4.79 -8.07
N CYS A 393 2.00 -4.14 -8.96
CA CYS A 393 0.64 -3.72 -8.71
C CYS A 393 -0.38 -4.81 -9.03
N SER A 394 -1.53 -4.75 -8.37
CA SER A 394 -2.72 -5.52 -8.71
C SER A 394 -3.96 -4.69 -8.49
N THR A 395 -5.02 -5.04 -9.21
CA THR A 395 -6.34 -4.42 -9.07
C THR A 395 -7.37 -5.52 -8.87
N LYS A 396 -8.24 -5.33 -7.89
CA LYS A 396 -9.32 -6.25 -7.57
C LYS A 396 -10.63 -5.49 -7.44
N LYS A 397 -11.69 -6.04 -8.03
CA LYS A 397 -13.07 -5.58 -7.86
C LYS A 397 -13.71 -6.36 -6.72
N ILE A 398 -14.35 -5.64 -5.80
CA ILE A 398 -15.10 -6.16 -4.66
C ILE A 398 -16.58 -5.87 -4.94
N THR A 399 -17.42 -6.90 -4.90
CA THR A 399 -18.84 -6.75 -5.22
C THR A 399 -19.63 -6.18 -4.05
N LYS A 400 -20.85 -5.71 -4.31
CA LYS A 400 -21.73 -5.18 -3.27
C LYS A 400 -22.10 -6.24 -2.23
N GLU A 401 -22.27 -7.49 -2.66
CA GLU A 401 -22.57 -8.63 -1.78
C GLU A 401 -21.43 -8.92 -0.81
N GLU A 402 -20.18 -8.78 -1.27
CA GLU A 402 -18.98 -8.96 -0.42
C GLU A 402 -18.84 -7.84 0.63
N LEU A 403 -19.45 -6.67 0.38
CA LEU A 403 -19.48 -5.53 1.28
C LEU A 403 -20.74 -5.47 2.16
N ALA A 404 -21.77 -6.27 1.86
CA ALA A 404 -23.14 -6.07 2.32
C ALA A 404 -23.38 -6.26 3.83
N ASP A 405 -22.38 -6.69 4.59
CA ASP A 405 -22.55 -7.00 6.00
C ASP A 405 -21.50 -6.35 6.92
N LEU A 406 -20.53 -5.57 6.41
CA LEU A 406 -19.43 -5.05 7.23
C LEU A 406 -19.92 -4.21 8.42
N THR A 407 -19.28 -4.37 9.57
CA THR A 407 -19.54 -3.56 10.78
C THR A 407 -18.75 -2.27 10.73
N GLN A 408 -19.15 -1.28 11.54
CA GLN A 408 -18.42 -0.01 11.63
C GLN A 408 -16.96 -0.18 12.09
N ASP A 409 -16.68 -1.12 12.98
CA ASP A 409 -15.31 -1.34 13.46
C ASP A 409 -14.45 -2.03 12.38
N GLU A 410 -15.03 -2.97 11.61
CA GLU A 410 -14.33 -3.56 10.46
C GLU A 410 -14.11 -2.55 9.34
N ILE A 411 -15.04 -1.61 9.11
CA ILE A 411 -14.83 -0.51 8.15
C ILE A 411 -13.66 0.36 8.60
N LYS A 412 -13.53 0.65 9.90
CA LYS A 412 -12.36 1.37 10.45
C LYS A 412 -11.08 0.57 10.29
N ASP A 413 -11.10 -0.74 10.53
CA ASP A 413 -9.94 -1.61 10.36
C ASP A 413 -9.52 -1.69 8.88
N LEU A 414 -10.48 -1.80 7.97
CA LEU A 414 -10.24 -1.72 6.53
C LEU A 414 -9.70 -0.35 6.12
N GLN A 415 -10.24 0.74 6.66
CA GLN A 415 -9.74 2.09 6.39
C GLN A 415 -8.27 2.22 6.86
N LYS A 416 -7.97 1.77 8.07
CA LYS A 416 -6.61 1.75 8.61
C LYS A 416 -5.67 0.91 7.76
N LEU A 417 -6.13 -0.24 7.26
CA LEU A 417 -5.35 -1.09 6.37
C LEU A 417 -5.10 -0.41 5.02
N VAL A 418 -6.12 0.20 4.43
CA VAL A 418 -6.02 0.98 3.17
C VAL A 418 -4.98 2.09 3.30
N GLU A 419 -5.03 2.86 4.40
CA GLU A 419 -4.07 3.93 4.70
C GLU A 419 -2.65 3.39 4.92
N THR A 420 -2.50 2.35 5.76
CA THR A 420 -1.19 1.77 6.11
C THR A 420 -0.52 1.12 4.90
N GLN A 421 -1.30 0.47 4.03
CA GLN A 421 -0.79 -0.24 2.87
C GLN A 421 -0.66 0.67 1.64
N GLY A 422 -1.22 1.88 1.67
CA GLY A 422 -1.21 2.85 0.56
C GLY A 422 -2.12 2.44 -0.61
N LEU A 423 -3.23 1.75 -0.33
CA LEU A 423 -4.14 1.26 -1.36
C LEU A 423 -5.00 2.39 -1.91
N HIS A 424 -5.32 2.29 -3.21
CA HIS A 424 -6.27 3.17 -3.85
C HIS A 424 -7.62 2.48 -4.02
N VAL A 425 -8.63 3.03 -3.36
CA VAL A 425 -10.01 2.54 -3.43
C VAL A 425 -10.86 3.59 -4.15
N GLN A 426 -11.67 3.13 -5.10
CA GLN A 426 -12.64 3.95 -5.81
C GLN A 426 -13.95 3.19 -5.99
N GLN A 427 -15.06 3.91 -6.18
CA GLN A 427 -16.32 3.27 -6.54
C GLN A 427 -16.26 2.71 -7.96
N ASP A 428 -16.86 1.54 -8.13
CA ASP A 428 -17.02 0.94 -9.45
C ASP A 428 -17.95 1.80 -10.32
N GLN A 429 -17.47 2.14 -11.51
CA GLN A 429 -18.19 2.98 -12.48
C GLN A 429 -19.42 2.28 -13.07
N SER A 430 -19.58 0.98 -12.82
CA SER A 430 -20.70 0.14 -13.28
C SER A 430 -22.04 0.45 -12.59
N GLY A 431 -22.05 1.27 -11.52
CA GLY A 431 -23.28 1.67 -10.81
C GLY A 431 -23.84 0.63 -9.82
N ASP A 432 -23.18 -0.53 -9.68
CA ASP A 432 -23.60 -1.64 -8.80
C ASP A 432 -23.22 -1.43 -7.32
N GLY A 433 -22.54 -0.32 -6.99
CA GLY A 433 -22.13 -0.01 -5.61
C GLY A 433 -20.93 -0.82 -5.09
N GLY A 434 -20.25 -1.56 -5.95
CA GLY A 434 -18.98 -2.23 -5.64
C GLY A 434 -17.79 -1.27 -5.53
N LEU A 435 -16.67 -1.76 -4.98
CA LEU A 435 -15.43 -1.02 -4.85
C LEU A 435 -14.33 -1.63 -5.73
N VAL A 436 -13.49 -0.79 -6.32
CA VAL A 436 -12.27 -1.21 -7.03
C VAL A 436 -11.09 -0.79 -6.19
N VAL A 437 -10.31 -1.79 -5.76
CA VAL A 437 -9.09 -1.60 -4.97
C VAL A 437 -7.89 -1.87 -5.86
N SER A 438 -6.93 -0.96 -5.87
CA SER A 438 -5.66 -1.09 -6.58
C SER A 438 -4.50 -0.74 -5.67
N GLY A 439 -3.34 -1.35 -5.88
CA GLY A 439 -2.15 -1.16 -5.06
C GLY A 439 -1.14 -2.27 -5.21
N LEU A 440 -0.15 -2.31 -4.32
CA LEU A 440 0.82 -3.41 -4.26
C LEU A 440 0.12 -4.75 -3.99
N LYS A 441 0.57 -5.81 -4.67
CA LYS A 441 0.00 -7.16 -4.60
C LYS A 441 -0.23 -7.66 -3.16
N ASP A 442 0.74 -7.45 -2.28
CA ASP A 442 0.65 -7.94 -0.90
C ASP A 442 -0.47 -7.24 -0.13
N GLY A 443 -0.54 -5.90 -0.24
CA GLY A 443 -1.58 -5.11 0.43
C GLY A 443 -2.99 -5.40 -0.10
N VAL A 444 -3.15 -5.55 -1.42
CA VAL A 444 -4.44 -5.95 -2.02
C VAL A 444 -4.82 -7.35 -1.54
N THR A 445 -3.87 -8.29 -1.47
CA THR A 445 -4.13 -9.65 -1.00
C THR A 445 -4.57 -9.67 0.46
N GLU A 446 -3.89 -8.93 1.33
CA GLU A 446 -4.20 -8.82 2.76
C GLU A 446 -5.61 -8.25 3.00
N LEU A 447 -5.98 -7.20 2.25
CA LEU A 447 -7.33 -6.63 2.32
C LEU A 447 -8.40 -7.65 1.92
N ILE A 448 -8.18 -8.39 0.84
CA ILE A 448 -9.12 -9.43 0.40
C ILE A 448 -9.20 -10.58 1.40
N GLN A 449 -8.08 -10.98 2.02
CA GLN A 449 -8.08 -12.01 3.07
C GLN A 449 -8.89 -11.58 4.31
N MET A 450 -8.73 -10.35 4.76
CA MET A 450 -9.51 -9.79 5.88
C MET A 450 -11.01 -9.79 5.55
N LEU A 451 -11.37 -9.35 4.34
CA LEU A 451 -12.75 -9.29 3.88
C LEU A 451 -13.38 -10.68 3.77
N HIS A 452 -12.65 -11.66 3.22
CA HIS A 452 -13.09 -13.06 3.17
C HIS A 452 -13.20 -13.70 4.55
N ALA A 453 -12.29 -13.41 5.48
CA ALA A 453 -12.33 -13.96 6.84
C ALA A 453 -13.57 -13.47 7.59
N ALA A 454 -13.88 -12.18 7.51
CA ALA A 454 -15.09 -11.59 8.10
C ALA A 454 -16.37 -12.19 7.48
N ALA A 455 -16.44 -12.29 6.14
CA ALA A 455 -17.61 -12.83 5.46
C ALA A 455 -17.81 -14.34 5.67
N ARG A 456 -16.73 -15.12 5.78
CA ARG A 456 -16.80 -16.57 5.98
C ARG A 456 -17.30 -16.93 7.39
N LEU A 457 -16.72 -16.32 8.43
CA LEU A 457 -17.13 -16.57 9.81
C LEU A 457 -18.62 -16.28 9.99
N ARG A 458 -19.13 -15.20 9.40
CA ARG A 458 -20.57 -14.90 9.47
C ARG A 458 -21.46 -15.87 8.71
N ARG A 459 -21.04 -16.34 7.53
CA ARG A 459 -21.80 -17.38 6.82
C ARG A 459 -21.87 -18.66 7.64
N GLU A 460 -20.78 -19.04 8.29
CA GLU A 460 -20.75 -20.21 9.18
C GLU A 460 -21.58 -19.99 10.46
N VAL A 461 -21.51 -18.81 11.09
CA VAL A 461 -22.34 -18.46 12.26
C VAL A 461 -23.82 -18.45 11.89
N ARG A 462 -24.20 -17.73 10.83
CA ARG A 462 -25.58 -17.70 10.34
C ARG A 462 -26.08 -19.10 9.99
N ALA A 463 -25.27 -19.91 9.30
CA ALA A 463 -25.68 -21.28 8.96
C ALA A 463 -25.95 -22.13 10.21
N ARG A 464 -25.14 -21.96 11.28
CA ARG A 464 -25.41 -22.61 12.57
C ARG A 464 -26.68 -22.09 13.23
N GLU A 465 -26.88 -20.77 13.25
CA GLU A 465 -28.11 -20.16 13.79
C GLU A 465 -29.36 -20.62 13.03
N GLU A 466 -29.28 -20.73 11.70
CA GLU A 466 -30.33 -21.30 10.85
C GLU A 466 -30.59 -22.77 11.20
N ASP A 467 -29.54 -23.58 11.41
CA ASP A 467 -29.64 -24.99 11.77
C ASP A 467 -30.24 -25.21 13.16
N ASP A 468 -29.73 -24.48 14.15
CA ASP A 468 -30.19 -24.53 15.54
C ASP A 468 -31.66 -24.12 15.62
N LEU A 469 -32.02 -22.99 15.01
CA LEU A 469 -33.41 -22.54 14.96
C LEU A 469 -34.31 -23.55 14.23
N TYR A 470 -33.87 -24.10 13.10
CA TYR A 470 -34.67 -25.06 12.34
C TYR A 470 -34.95 -26.35 13.11
N SER A 471 -34.09 -26.69 14.08
CA SER A 471 -34.29 -27.83 14.98
C SER A 471 -35.42 -27.57 16.00
N ASP A 472 -35.62 -26.33 16.41
CA ASP A 472 -36.65 -25.91 17.38
C ASP A 472 -37.97 -25.49 16.70
N VAL A 473 -37.89 -24.78 15.57
CA VAL A 473 -39.03 -24.15 14.90
C VAL A 473 -38.95 -24.34 13.39
N ALA A 474 -40.02 -24.87 12.81
CA ALA A 474 -40.17 -25.04 11.37
C ALA A 474 -41.44 -24.37 10.84
N TRP A 475 -41.28 -23.39 9.96
CA TRP A 475 -42.33 -22.84 9.14
C TRP A 475 -42.65 -23.77 7.99
N CYS A 476 -43.94 -24.03 7.80
CA CYS A 476 -44.48 -24.93 6.81
C CYS A 476 -45.47 -24.19 5.91
N ILE A 477 -45.51 -24.59 4.64
CA ILE A 477 -46.43 -24.10 3.62
C ILE A 477 -47.31 -25.26 3.13
N LEU A 478 -48.59 -24.99 2.88
CA LEU A 478 -49.49 -25.99 2.33
C LEU A 478 -49.29 -26.09 0.81
N GLY A 479 -48.77 -27.22 0.34
CA GLY A 479 -48.54 -27.48 -1.09
C GLY A 479 -49.82 -27.70 -1.88
N TYR A 480 -49.72 -27.67 -3.21
CA TYR A 480 -50.86 -27.76 -4.14
C TYR A 480 -51.70 -29.06 -4.00
N HIS A 481 -51.11 -30.14 -3.48
CA HIS A 481 -51.78 -31.41 -3.25
C HIS A 481 -52.45 -31.53 -1.86
N GLY A 482 -52.47 -30.42 -1.10
CA GLY A 482 -53.02 -30.37 0.26
C GLY A 482 -52.17 -31.12 1.28
N SER A 483 -50.85 -31.11 1.09
CA SER A 483 -49.85 -31.68 2.00
C SER A 483 -48.97 -30.56 2.52
N TRP A 484 -48.62 -30.61 3.81
CA TRP A 484 -47.73 -29.62 4.42
C TRP A 484 -46.27 -29.93 4.08
N GLU A 485 -45.52 -28.88 3.74
CA GLU A 485 -44.09 -28.95 3.41
C GLU A 485 -43.32 -27.94 4.24
N ARG A 486 -42.12 -28.33 4.73
CA ARG A 486 -41.26 -27.40 5.46
C ARG A 486 -40.58 -26.43 4.51
N LEU A 487 -40.48 -25.17 4.90
CA LEU A 487 -39.69 -24.19 4.15
C LEU A 487 -38.19 -24.48 4.24
N PRO A 488 -37.39 -23.99 3.27
CA PRO A 488 -35.93 -23.98 3.37
C PRO A 488 -35.45 -23.27 4.64
N LYS A 489 -34.31 -23.70 5.21
CA LYS A 489 -33.77 -23.18 6.49
C LYS A 489 -33.58 -21.66 6.49
N THR A 490 -33.07 -21.12 5.39
CA THR A 490 -32.85 -19.68 5.25
C THR A 490 -34.16 -18.88 5.28
N ASP A 491 -35.20 -19.34 4.57
CA ASP A 491 -36.51 -18.67 4.59
C ASP A 491 -37.25 -18.88 5.91
N ASN A 492 -37.09 -20.05 6.54
CA ASN A 492 -37.54 -20.30 7.91
C ASN A 492 -36.97 -19.27 8.89
N TYR A 493 -35.65 -19.08 8.87
CA TYR A 493 -34.95 -18.12 9.71
C TYR A 493 -35.39 -16.68 9.44
N ASN A 494 -35.55 -16.32 8.17
CA ASN A 494 -35.99 -14.98 7.76
C ASN A 494 -37.40 -14.65 8.25
N ILE A 495 -38.32 -15.61 8.21
CA ILE A 495 -39.70 -15.41 8.69
C ILE A 495 -39.71 -15.28 10.21
N GLU A 496 -39.05 -16.19 10.94
CA GLU A 496 -39.08 -16.19 12.41
C GLU A 496 -38.54 -14.88 13.00
N HIS A 497 -37.55 -14.29 12.35
CA HIS A 497 -36.93 -13.02 12.77
C HIS A 497 -37.50 -11.76 12.09
N ASP A 498 -38.60 -11.88 11.32
CA ASP A 498 -39.21 -10.78 10.52
C ASP A 498 -38.20 -10.01 9.65
N ILE A 499 -37.19 -10.72 9.11
CA ILE A 499 -36.13 -10.12 8.28
C ILE A 499 -36.65 -9.85 6.86
N LYS A 500 -37.44 -10.78 6.32
CA LYS A 500 -37.90 -10.74 4.93
C LYS A 500 -39.30 -11.35 4.83
N LYS A 501 -40.18 -10.67 4.09
CA LYS A 501 -41.57 -11.12 3.84
C LYS A 501 -41.75 -11.86 2.51
N GLU A 502 -40.67 -12.11 1.78
CA GLU A 502 -40.66 -12.90 0.56
C GLU A 502 -39.83 -14.17 0.74
N ILE A 503 -40.44 -15.32 0.50
CA ILE A 503 -39.88 -16.63 0.74
C ILE A 503 -39.92 -17.48 -0.52
N VAL A 504 -39.13 -18.54 -0.55
CA VAL A 504 -39.16 -19.55 -1.61
C VAL A 504 -39.58 -20.89 -1.00
N ASP A 505 -40.51 -21.59 -1.66
CA ASP A 505 -40.84 -22.97 -1.26
C ASP A 505 -39.79 -23.98 -1.73
N THR A 506 -39.94 -25.24 -1.32
CA THR A 506 -39.09 -26.38 -1.72
C THR A 506 -39.07 -26.64 -3.24
N HIS A 507 -40.02 -26.09 -3.98
CA HIS A 507 -40.15 -26.21 -5.43
C HIS A 507 -39.60 -24.99 -6.18
N GLY A 508 -39.06 -24.00 -5.47
CA GLY A 508 -38.50 -22.78 -6.07
C GLY A 508 -39.53 -21.69 -6.37
N ASN A 509 -40.79 -21.83 -5.95
CA ASN A 509 -41.80 -20.79 -6.16
C ASN A 509 -41.68 -19.68 -5.12
N MET A 510 -41.81 -18.44 -5.55
CA MET A 510 -41.76 -17.26 -4.68
C MET A 510 -43.13 -16.91 -4.09
N TRP A 511 -43.14 -16.60 -2.80
CA TRP A 511 -44.34 -16.24 -2.05
C TRP A 511 -44.12 -14.99 -1.21
N SER A 512 -45.16 -14.16 -1.09
CA SER A 512 -45.24 -13.05 -0.14
C SER A 512 -46.04 -13.48 1.09
N VAL A 513 -45.47 -13.28 2.28
CA VAL A 513 -45.97 -13.80 3.56
C VAL A 513 -46.79 -12.75 4.31
N ASP A 514 -47.98 -13.14 4.77
CA ASP A 514 -48.84 -12.39 5.69
C ASP A 514 -48.96 -13.17 7.01
N LEU A 515 -48.10 -12.84 7.97
CA LEU A 515 -48.04 -13.50 9.29
C LEU A 515 -49.27 -13.25 10.16
N GLN A 516 -50.02 -12.16 9.91
CA GLN A 516 -51.25 -11.89 10.66
C GLN A 516 -52.37 -12.84 10.25
N LYS A 517 -52.40 -13.22 8.96
CA LYS A 517 -53.39 -14.17 8.44
C LYS A 517 -52.89 -15.61 8.41
N MET A 518 -51.60 -15.83 8.67
CA MET A 518 -50.94 -17.12 8.46
C MET A 518 -51.17 -17.63 7.02
N GLU A 519 -51.00 -16.73 6.04
CA GLU A 519 -51.18 -17.00 4.62
C GLU A 519 -49.95 -16.57 3.80
N ALA A 520 -49.71 -17.25 2.69
CA ALA A 520 -48.74 -16.85 1.69
C ALA A 520 -49.44 -16.60 0.35
N ARG A 521 -49.01 -15.57 -0.38
CA ARG A 521 -49.57 -15.19 -1.68
C ARG A 521 -48.51 -15.29 -2.78
N SER A 522 -48.82 -15.99 -3.86
CA SER A 522 -47.94 -16.04 -5.04
C SER A 522 -48.05 -14.75 -5.85
N ARG A 523 -47.13 -14.58 -6.82
CA ARG A 523 -47.20 -13.48 -7.81
C ARG A 523 -48.48 -13.53 -8.66
N LEU A 524 -49.09 -14.70 -8.81
CA LEU A 524 -50.34 -14.91 -9.55
C LEU A 524 -51.59 -14.74 -8.65
N ALA A 525 -51.43 -14.15 -7.46
CA ALA A 525 -52.47 -13.94 -6.46
C ALA A 525 -53.15 -15.20 -5.92
N THR A 526 -52.58 -16.39 -6.16
CA THR A 526 -53.00 -17.62 -5.46
C THR A 526 -52.59 -17.53 -3.99
N LYS A 527 -53.48 -17.99 -3.11
CA LYS A 527 -53.24 -18.01 -1.66
C LYS A 527 -53.02 -19.43 -1.18
N THR A 528 -52.14 -19.60 -0.22
CA THR A 528 -51.98 -20.84 0.53
C THR A 528 -51.79 -20.57 2.01
N LYS A 529 -52.00 -21.59 2.84
CA LYS A 529 -51.88 -21.50 4.30
C LYS A 529 -50.42 -21.68 4.72
N LEU A 530 -50.04 -20.95 5.75
CA LEU A 530 -48.78 -21.10 6.47
C LEU A 530 -49.04 -21.65 7.87
N LYS A 531 -48.02 -22.27 8.42
CA LYS A 531 -48.05 -22.79 9.78
C LYS A 531 -46.65 -22.73 10.39
N ARG A 532 -46.57 -22.24 11.62
CA ARG A 532 -45.38 -22.33 12.45
C ARG A 532 -45.48 -23.60 13.28
N LEU A 533 -44.56 -24.54 13.11
CA LEU A 533 -44.48 -25.78 13.86
C LEU A 533 -43.38 -25.68 14.91
N GLU A 534 -43.71 -26.00 16.16
CA GLU A 534 -42.73 -26.19 17.23
C GLU A 534 -42.28 -27.64 17.22
N ASN A 535 -41.00 -27.86 16.93
CA ASN A 535 -40.41 -29.18 16.93
C ASN A 535 -40.13 -29.61 18.37
N ARG A 536 -40.24 -30.91 18.64
CA ARG A 536 -39.83 -31.50 19.91
C ARG A 536 -38.47 -32.17 19.73
N LEU A 537 -37.58 -32.00 20.71
CA LEU A 537 -36.20 -32.51 20.68
C LEU A 537 -36.14 -34.05 20.62
N ASP A 538 -37.18 -34.75 21.08
CA ASP A 538 -37.22 -36.20 21.18
C ASP A 538 -37.80 -36.90 19.94
N PHE A 539 -38.67 -36.24 19.18
CA PHE A 539 -39.37 -36.88 18.06
C PHE A 539 -39.98 -35.87 17.06
N PRO A 540 -39.72 -36.00 15.74
CA PRO A 540 -40.35 -35.17 14.72
C PRO A 540 -41.82 -35.54 14.56
N LEU A 541 -42.72 -34.62 14.95
CA LEU A 541 -44.16 -34.82 14.81
C LEU A 541 -44.59 -34.76 13.32
N PRO A 542 -45.64 -35.51 12.91
CA PRO A 542 -46.15 -35.43 11.55
C PRO A 542 -46.60 -34.01 11.18
N LEU A 543 -46.23 -33.52 9.99
CA LEU A 543 -46.47 -32.12 9.59
C LEU A 543 -47.97 -31.75 9.53
N TYR A 544 -48.84 -32.73 9.29
CA TYR A 544 -50.29 -32.55 9.25
C TYR A 544 -50.93 -32.36 10.62
N TRP A 545 -50.21 -32.60 11.72
CA TRP A 545 -50.72 -32.38 13.08
C TRP A 545 -50.71 -30.92 13.50
N ASP A 546 -51.80 -30.39 14.02
CA ASP A 546 -51.85 -29.08 14.67
C ASP A 546 -50.90 -29.00 15.86
N ASN A 547 -50.46 -27.78 16.18
CA ASN A 547 -49.62 -27.53 17.34
C ASN A 547 -50.32 -28.01 18.62
N MET A 548 -49.54 -28.65 19.48
CA MET A 548 -49.96 -29.07 20.82
C MET A 548 -49.31 -28.13 21.84
N ALA A 549 -50.00 -27.82 22.92
CA ALA A 549 -49.46 -26.98 23.98
C ALA A 549 -48.27 -27.67 24.67
N SER A 550 -47.41 -26.90 25.34
CA SER A 550 -46.31 -27.47 26.12
C SER A 550 -46.84 -28.45 27.16
N GLY A 551 -46.32 -29.67 27.18
CA GLY A 551 -46.78 -30.78 28.05
C GLY A 551 -48.04 -31.52 27.57
N GLU A 552 -48.71 -31.06 26.50
CA GLU A 552 -49.83 -31.77 25.88
C GLU A 552 -49.29 -32.93 25.03
N ASN A 553 -49.70 -34.16 25.36
CA ASN A 553 -49.26 -35.37 24.64
C ASN A 553 -50.40 -36.07 23.89
N ILE A 554 -51.64 -35.64 24.11
CA ILE A 554 -52.84 -36.19 23.48
C ILE A 554 -53.76 -35.03 23.11
N LYS A 555 -54.15 -34.93 21.83
CA LYS A 555 -55.10 -33.93 21.33
C LYS A 555 -56.00 -34.54 20.25
N ALA A 556 -57.30 -34.32 20.37
CA ALA A 556 -58.26 -34.62 19.30
C ALA A 556 -58.64 -33.33 18.59
N VAL A 557 -58.40 -33.25 17.29
CA VAL A 557 -58.64 -32.05 16.47
C VAL A 557 -59.81 -32.33 15.53
N ALA A 558 -60.92 -31.62 15.71
CA ALA A 558 -62.02 -31.65 14.75
C ALA A 558 -61.57 -31.03 13.44
N LEU A 559 -61.66 -31.79 12.36
CA LEU A 559 -61.25 -31.33 11.03
C LEU A 559 -62.34 -30.46 10.40
N GLU A 560 -61.92 -29.32 9.84
CA GLU A 560 -62.81 -28.43 9.10
C GLU A 560 -63.39 -29.13 7.85
N PRO A 561 -64.71 -29.12 7.62
CA PRO A 561 -65.34 -29.81 6.49
C PRO A 561 -64.84 -29.37 5.10
N SER A 562 -64.31 -28.15 5.01
CA SER A 562 -63.72 -27.58 3.79
C SER A 562 -62.24 -27.94 3.58
N SER A 563 -61.58 -28.55 4.57
CA SER A 563 -60.17 -28.89 4.50
C SER A 563 -59.92 -30.07 3.54
N SER A 564 -58.78 -30.06 2.86
CA SER A 564 -58.36 -31.15 1.97
C SER A 564 -58.23 -32.49 2.72
N GLU A 565 -57.82 -32.43 3.98
CA GLU A 565 -57.69 -33.60 4.86
C GLU A 565 -59.05 -34.23 5.18
N TYR A 566 -60.03 -33.43 5.61
CA TYR A 566 -61.40 -33.91 5.85
C TYR A 566 -61.99 -34.54 4.60
N LEU A 567 -61.86 -33.86 3.44
CA LEU A 567 -62.40 -34.35 2.17
C LEU A 567 -61.77 -35.69 1.76
N LYS A 568 -60.47 -35.88 1.98
CA LYS A 568 -59.78 -37.16 1.71
C LYS A 568 -60.31 -38.29 2.59
N VAL A 569 -60.40 -38.07 3.90
CA VAL A 569 -60.89 -39.10 4.85
C VAL A 569 -62.37 -39.42 4.59
N LYS A 570 -63.20 -38.38 4.40
CA LYS A 570 -64.62 -38.53 4.03
C LYS A 570 -64.77 -39.33 2.74
N ALA A 571 -64.04 -38.96 1.68
CA ALA A 571 -64.13 -39.66 0.39
C ALA A 571 -63.82 -41.15 0.56
N ALA A 572 -62.73 -41.51 1.24
CA ALA A 572 -62.37 -42.89 1.51
C ALA A 572 -63.43 -43.67 2.31
N PHE A 573 -64.00 -43.07 3.36
CA PHE A 573 -65.06 -43.69 4.17
C PHE A 573 -66.34 -43.93 3.35
N THR A 574 -66.76 -42.91 2.59
CA THR A 574 -68.01 -42.96 1.80
C THR A 574 -67.96 -43.88 0.58
N GLN A 575 -66.80 -44.42 0.22
CA GLN A 575 -66.69 -45.45 -0.83
C GLN A 575 -67.51 -46.70 -0.50
N THR A 576 -67.68 -47.03 0.78
CA THR A 576 -68.39 -48.25 1.21
C THR A 576 -69.50 -47.98 2.23
N VAL A 577 -69.58 -46.78 2.80
CA VAL A 577 -70.58 -46.41 3.82
C VAL A 577 -71.48 -45.29 3.32
N GLN A 578 -72.79 -45.53 3.28
CA GLN A 578 -73.81 -44.54 2.93
C GLN A 578 -74.51 -44.01 4.20
N LYS A 579 -73.76 -43.31 5.06
CA LYS A 579 -74.25 -42.70 6.31
C LYS A 579 -73.81 -41.25 6.43
N ASN A 580 -74.50 -40.47 7.24
CA ASN A 580 -74.17 -39.06 7.43
C ASN A 580 -72.99 -38.92 8.40
N ILE A 581 -71.89 -38.31 7.95
CA ILE A 581 -70.74 -38.02 8.82
C ILE A 581 -71.05 -36.76 9.63
N LEU A 582 -71.04 -36.90 10.95
CA LEU A 582 -71.25 -35.80 11.90
C LEU A 582 -69.96 -35.02 12.15
N LYS A 583 -68.84 -35.73 12.35
CA LYS A 583 -67.50 -35.14 12.47
C LYS A 583 -66.40 -36.15 12.18
N ILE A 584 -65.23 -35.63 11.80
CA ILE A 584 -63.98 -36.38 11.70
C ILE A 584 -62.97 -35.69 12.62
N GLU A 585 -62.40 -36.43 13.55
CA GLU A 585 -61.39 -35.93 14.48
C GLU A 585 -60.05 -36.59 14.16
N ARG A 586 -59.02 -35.79 13.90
CA ARG A 586 -57.64 -36.29 13.86
C ARG A 586 -57.14 -36.48 15.28
N LEU A 587 -56.56 -37.63 15.55
CA LEU A 587 -56.02 -37.96 16.86
C LEU A 587 -54.51 -37.75 16.84
N GLN A 588 -54.00 -36.99 17.81
CA GLN A 588 -52.60 -36.64 17.95
C GLN A 588 -52.11 -37.16 19.30
N ASN A 589 -51.64 -38.41 19.34
CA ASN A 589 -51.08 -39.01 20.53
C ASN A 589 -49.57 -39.23 20.33
N VAL A 590 -48.76 -38.42 21.01
CA VAL A 590 -47.30 -38.38 20.84
C VAL A 590 -46.66 -39.74 21.14
N HIS A 591 -47.03 -40.37 22.26
CA HIS A 591 -46.41 -41.63 22.70
C HIS A 591 -46.79 -42.81 21.81
N LEU A 592 -48.05 -42.89 21.40
CA LEU A 592 -48.48 -43.92 20.45
C LEU A 592 -47.81 -43.71 19.08
N ARG A 593 -47.69 -42.46 18.62
CA ARG A 593 -47.03 -42.17 17.34
C ARG A 593 -45.54 -42.51 17.38
N GLN A 594 -44.83 -42.17 18.45
CA GLN A 594 -43.44 -42.53 18.67
C GLN A 594 -43.25 -44.06 18.60
N SER A 595 -44.06 -44.80 19.38
CA SER A 595 -43.99 -46.27 19.43
C SER A 595 -44.29 -46.90 18.07
N TYR A 596 -45.27 -46.35 17.35
CA TYR A 596 -45.62 -46.75 15.99
C TYR A 596 -44.49 -46.53 14.99
N GLU A 597 -43.85 -45.36 14.98
CA GLU A 597 -42.74 -45.08 14.05
C GLU A 597 -41.52 -45.96 14.32
N VAL A 598 -41.21 -46.24 15.59
CA VAL A 598 -40.14 -47.19 15.95
C VAL A 598 -40.46 -48.58 15.40
N GLN A 599 -41.70 -49.03 15.55
CA GLN A 599 -42.15 -50.31 15.00
C GLN A 599 -42.15 -50.32 13.47
N LYS A 600 -42.55 -49.22 12.82
CA LYS A 600 -42.50 -49.04 11.36
C LYS A 600 -41.08 -49.15 10.84
N LYS A 601 -40.11 -48.51 11.49
CA LYS A 601 -38.69 -48.61 11.14
C LYS A 601 -38.21 -50.06 11.25
N LYS A 602 -38.50 -50.72 12.38
CA LYS A 602 -38.14 -52.13 12.61
C LYS A 602 -38.69 -53.05 11.52
N LEU A 603 -39.98 -52.92 11.16
CA LEU A 603 -40.59 -53.75 10.12
C LEU A 603 -40.08 -53.41 8.72
N SER A 604 -39.81 -52.13 8.44
CA SER A 604 -39.24 -51.70 7.16
C SER A 604 -37.85 -52.29 6.93
N GLU A 605 -37.01 -52.32 7.97
CA GLU A 605 -35.68 -52.95 7.93
C GLU A 605 -35.79 -54.48 7.80
N LYS A 606 -36.67 -55.12 8.58
CA LYS A 606 -36.91 -56.56 8.51
C LYS A 606 -37.36 -57.01 7.12
N ASN A 607 -38.29 -56.28 6.50
CA ASN A 607 -38.93 -56.63 5.23
C ASN A 607 -38.42 -55.81 4.05
N ARG A 608 -37.16 -55.34 4.10
CA ARG A 608 -36.61 -54.41 3.10
C ARG A 608 -36.73 -54.88 1.66
N GLN A 609 -36.76 -56.21 1.43
CA GLN A 609 -36.91 -56.82 0.11
C GLN A 609 -38.35 -57.26 -0.21
N GLU A 610 -39.29 -57.10 0.72
CA GLU A 610 -40.66 -57.64 0.67
C GLU A 610 -41.73 -56.55 0.86
N GLY A 611 -41.43 -55.32 0.42
CA GLY A 611 -42.38 -54.19 0.49
C GLY A 611 -42.38 -53.43 1.82
N GLY A 612 -41.40 -53.68 2.71
CA GLY A 612 -41.19 -52.91 3.93
C GLY A 612 -42.27 -53.12 4.99
N ALA A 613 -42.66 -52.05 5.67
CA ALA A 613 -43.62 -52.16 6.78
C ALA A 613 -45.09 -52.39 6.35
N GLY A 614 -45.41 -52.30 5.05
CA GLY A 614 -46.77 -52.52 4.55
C GLY A 614 -47.81 -51.61 5.23
N GLU A 615 -47.51 -50.32 5.36
CA GLU A 615 -48.43 -49.37 6.00
C GLU A 615 -49.72 -49.21 5.19
N ARG A 616 -50.87 -49.41 5.86
CA ARG A 616 -52.21 -49.27 5.27
C ARG A 616 -53.12 -48.46 6.18
N LEU A 617 -54.00 -47.66 5.59
CA LEU A 617 -55.13 -47.06 6.31
C LEU A 617 -56.28 -48.06 6.34
N LEU A 618 -56.66 -48.52 7.53
CA LEU A 618 -57.70 -49.52 7.74
C LEU A 618 -58.70 -49.05 8.81
N TYR A 619 -59.84 -49.73 8.91
CA TYR A 619 -60.95 -49.33 9.77
C TYR A 619 -61.11 -50.26 10.98
N HIS A 620 -61.45 -49.69 12.13
CA HIS A 620 -61.77 -50.44 13.34
C HIS A 620 -63.04 -49.87 14.01
N GLY A 621 -64.11 -50.66 14.01
CA GLY A 621 -65.35 -50.33 14.71
C GLY A 621 -65.29 -50.72 16.18
N THR A 622 -65.80 -49.86 17.06
CA THR A 622 -65.85 -50.14 18.51
C THR A 622 -67.01 -49.42 19.19
N SER A 623 -67.26 -49.71 20.47
CA SER A 623 -68.25 -48.99 21.29
C SER A 623 -67.71 -47.64 21.77
N GLN A 624 -68.62 -46.70 22.08
CA GLN A 624 -68.26 -45.40 22.65
C GLN A 624 -67.40 -45.54 23.92
N ASP A 625 -67.73 -46.49 24.80
CA ASP A 625 -67.00 -46.73 26.06
C ASP A 625 -65.53 -47.15 25.84
N SER A 626 -65.23 -47.74 24.68
CA SER A 626 -63.88 -48.19 24.35
C SER A 626 -63.05 -47.12 23.64
N CYS A 627 -63.67 -46.05 23.14
CA CYS A 627 -62.99 -45.00 22.38
C CYS A 627 -61.92 -44.30 23.21
N ASP A 628 -62.22 -43.91 24.44
CA ASP A 628 -61.29 -43.16 25.30
C ASP A 628 -60.02 -43.98 25.61
N SER A 629 -60.19 -45.28 25.86
CA SER A 629 -59.06 -46.18 26.07
C SER A 629 -58.21 -46.34 24.80
N ILE A 630 -58.82 -46.46 23.61
CA ILE A 630 -58.07 -46.56 22.36
C ILE A 630 -57.34 -45.25 22.03
N ILE A 631 -57.96 -44.10 22.27
CA ILE A 631 -57.34 -42.77 22.04
C ILE A 631 -56.12 -42.60 22.96
N LYS A 632 -56.24 -43.04 24.22
CA LYS A 632 -55.21 -42.87 25.24
C LYS A 632 -54.08 -43.90 25.14
N ASP A 633 -54.46 -45.17 25.10
CA ASP A 633 -53.57 -46.32 25.30
C ASP A 633 -53.34 -47.15 24.02
N GLY A 634 -54.04 -46.80 22.92
CA GLY A 634 -53.91 -47.49 21.64
C GLY A 634 -54.72 -48.79 21.56
N PHE A 635 -54.45 -49.57 20.52
CA PHE A 635 -55.14 -50.84 20.31
C PHE A 635 -54.48 -51.96 21.12
N ASN A 636 -55.18 -52.49 22.12
CA ASN A 636 -54.65 -53.54 22.99
C ASN A 636 -55.27 -54.91 22.66
N ARG A 637 -54.43 -55.85 22.23
CA ARG A 637 -54.85 -57.21 21.87
C ARG A 637 -55.44 -58.01 23.02
N SER A 638 -55.22 -57.63 24.28
CA SER A 638 -55.79 -58.31 25.45
C SER A 638 -57.32 -58.17 25.53
N PHE A 639 -57.89 -57.22 24.77
CA PHE A 639 -59.33 -57.08 24.58
C PHE A 639 -59.84 -57.82 23.33
N SER A 640 -58.98 -58.56 22.63
CA SER A 640 -59.39 -59.44 21.53
C SER A 640 -60.33 -60.54 22.05
N GLY A 641 -61.28 -60.97 21.21
CA GLY A 641 -62.24 -62.02 21.55
C GLY A 641 -63.65 -61.58 21.92
N LYS A 642 -63.92 -60.28 22.08
CA LYS A 642 -65.31 -59.79 22.26
C LYS A 642 -66.17 -59.93 21.00
N HIS A 643 -65.58 -59.87 19.79
CA HIS A 643 -66.33 -59.82 18.53
C HIS A 643 -65.81 -60.72 17.39
N ALA A 644 -64.52 -61.10 17.35
CA ALA A 644 -64.00 -62.04 16.36
C ALA A 644 -62.63 -62.63 16.78
N THR A 645 -62.46 -63.93 16.59
CA THR A 645 -61.15 -64.62 16.65
C THR A 645 -60.96 -65.57 15.47
N ALA A 646 -61.76 -65.45 14.39
CA ALA A 646 -61.79 -66.42 13.29
C ALA A 646 -60.44 -66.64 12.60
N TYR A 647 -59.60 -65.61 12.53
CA TYR A 647 -58.30 -65.62 11.84
C TYR A 647 -57.13 -65.33 12.78
N GLY A 648 -57.35 -65.46 14.10
CA GLY A 648 -56.34 -65.32 15.14
C GLY A 648 -56.79 -64.47 16.33
N GLN A 649 -56.04 -64.58 17.43
CA GLN A 649 -56.28 -63.86 18.70
C GLN A 649 -55.48 -62.55 18.73
N GLY A 650 -55.86 -61.63 17.85
CA GLY A 650 -55.22 -60.31 17.71
C GLY A 650 -56.24 -59.20 17.50
N THR A 651 -55.75 -58.01 17.15
CA THR A 651 -56.60 -56.85 16.85
C THR A 651 -56.96 -56.84 15.37
N TYR A 652 -58.26 -56.73 15.06
CA TYR A 652 -58.80 -56.81 13.70
C TYR A 652 -58.98 -55.42 13.09
N PHE A 653 -58.61 -55.28 11.81
CA PHE A 653 -58.78 -54.08 11.02
C PHE A 653 -59.36 -54.42 9.65
N ALA A 654 -60.45 -53.75 9.26
CA ALA A 654 -61.11 -53.99 7.99
C ALA A 654 -60.56 -53.08 6.88
N VAL A 655 -60.48 -53.59 5.66
CA VAL A 655 -60.15 -52.79 4.46
C VAL A 655 -61.30 -51.86 4.09
N ASN A 656 -62.53 -52.39 4.14
CA ASN A 656 -63.74 -51.61 3.84
C ASN A 656 -64.36 -51.06 5.12
N ALA A 657 -64.65 -49.75 5.12
CA ALA A 657 -65.29 -49.07 6.25
C ALA A 657 -66.66 -49.67 6.61
N SER A 658 -67.40 -50.18 5.61
CA SER A 658 -68.71 -50.82 5.81
C SER A 658 -68.72 -51.95 6.82
N TYR A 659 -67.63 -52.74 6.86
CA TYR A 659 -67.50 -53.83 7.83
C TYR A 659 -67.42 -53.27 9.24
N SER A 660 -66.56 -52.27 9.46
CA SER A 660 -66.41 -51.61 10.77
C SER A 660 -67.62 -50.77 11.17
N ALA A 661 -68.35 -50.20 10.20
CA ALA A 661 -69.54 -49.38 10.40
C ALA A 661 -70.82 -50.20 10.71
N ASN A 662 -70.73 -51.53 10.68
CA ASN A 662 -71.82 -52.39 11.10
C ASN A 662 -72.10 -52.20 12.61
N PRO A 663 -73.37 -52.07 13.04
CA PRO A 663 -73.74 -51.87 14.44
C PRO A 663 -73.24 -52.95 15.42
N GLY A 664 -72.92 -54.16 14.93
CA GLY A 664 -72.34 -55.23 15.75
C GLY A 664 -70.87 -54.98 16.16
N TYR A 665 -70.17 -54.07 15.48
CA TYR A 665 -68.78 -53.69 15.78
C TYR A 665 -68.69 -52.24 16.26
N SER A 666 -69.31 -51.30 15.53
CA SER A 666 -69.46 -49.91 15.97
C SER A 666 -70.81 -49.73 16.64
N MET A 667 -70.92 -50.11 17.91
CA MET A 667 -72.19 -50.07 18.63
C MET A 667 -72.76 -48.64 18.68
N PRO A 668 -74.01 -48.40 18.22
CA PRO A 668 -74.63 -47.09 18.32
C PRO A 668 -74.72 -46.63 19.78
N ALA A 669 -74.37 -45.37 20.01
CA ALA A 669 -74.56 -44.68 21.28
C ALA A 669 -76.05 -44.41 21.55
N ALA A 670 -76.35 -43.88 22.73
CA ALA A 670 -77.73 -43.54 23.12
C ALA A 670 -78.40 -42.51 22.17
N ASP A 671 -77.61 -41.66 21.53
CA ASP A 671 -78.06 -40.67 20.53
C ASP A 671 -78.15 -41.24 19.10
N GLY A 672 -77.88 -42.54 18.93
CA GLY A 672 -77.85 -43.22 17.64
C GLY A 672 -76.55 -43.05 16.85
N SER A 673 -75.58 -42.26 17.34
CA SER A 673 -74.30 -42.07 16.67
C SER A 673 -73.41 -43.31 16.78
N GLN A 674 -72.68 -43.61 15.72
CA GLN A 674 -71.68 -44.68 15.66
C GLN A 674 -70.29 -44.08 15.44
N ARG A 675 -69.27 -44.85 15.85
CA ARG A 675 -67.87 -44.43 15.81
C ARG A 675 -67.00 -45.50 15.17
N VAL A 676 -66.15 -45.09 14.25
CA VAL A 676 -65.15 -45.96 13.60
C VAL A 676 -63.82 -45.23 13.60
N PHE A 677 -62.76 -45.93 14.03
CA PHE A 677 -61.39 -45.45 13.87
C PHE A 677 -60.90 -45.71 12.45
N VAL A 678 -60.15 -44.77 11.92
CA VAL A 678 -59.23 -44.98 10.79
C VAL A 678 -57.84 -45.06 11.39
N ALA A 679 -57.19 -46.21 11.22
CA ALA A 679 -55.87 -46.48 11.79
C ALA A 679 -54.83 -46.65 10.69
N GLN A 680 -53.62 -46.13 10.94
CA GLN A 680 -52.44 -46.54 10.18
C GLN A 680 -51.94 -47.86 10.76
N VAL A 681 -51.92 -48.91 9.94
CA VAL A 681 -51.61 -50.28 10.36
C VAL A 681 -50.42 -50.81 9.55
N LEU A 682 -49.40 -51.30 10.27
CA LEU A 682 -48.22 -51.93 9.70
C LEU A 682 -48.51 -53.40 9.41
N THR A 683 -49.05 -53.69 8.22
CA THR A 683 -49.41 -55.08 7.86
C THR A 683 -48.20 -55.94 7.55
N GLY A 684 -47.08 -55.31 7.16
CA GLY A 684 -45.86 -55.99 6.76
C GLY A 684 -46.13 -57.11 5.75
N VAL A 685 -45.40 -58.22 5.88
CA VAL A 685 -45.68 -59.44 5.13
C VAL A 685 -46.66 -60.29 5.91
N TYR A 686 -47.74 -60.71 5.24
CA TYR A 686 -48.86 -61.39 5.86
C TYR A 686 -49.11 -62.79 5.27
N THR A 687 -49.84 -63.61 6.02
CA THR A 687 -50.30 -64.93 5.57
C THR A 687 -51.71 -65.21 6.09
N GLN A 688 -52.34 -66.28 5.60
CA GLN A 688 -53.69 -66.63 6.04
C GLN A 688 -53.73 -67.07 7.50
N GLY A 689 -54.66 -66.49 8.27
CA GLY A 689 -54.84 -66.80 9.68
C GLY A 689 -55.85 -67.92 9.94
N ASN A 690 -55.84 -68.42 11.19
CA ASN A 690 -56.91 -69.28 11.72
C ASN A 690 -57.12 -69.00 13.22
N SER A 691 -58.23 -69.50 13.76
CA SER A 691 -58.69 -69.12 15.10
C SER A 691 -57.82 -69.58 16.27
N SER A 692 -56.95 -70.57 16.06
CA SER A 692 -56.03 -71.07 17.09
C SER A 692 -54.76 -70.22 17.24
N MET A 693 -54.47 -69.33 16.29
CA MET A 693 -53.21 -68.58 16.25
C MET A 693 -53.18 -67.45 17.27
N LYS A 694 -52.22 -67.51 18.19
CA LYS A 694 -51.91 -66.43 19.17
C LYS A 694 -50.80 -65.49 18.72
N VAL A 695 -50.01 -65.93 17.74
CA VAL A 695 -48.94 -65.18 17.08
C VAL A 695 -48.90 -65.62 15.61
N PRO A 696 -48.41 -64.78 14.67
CA PRO A 696 -48.25 -65.18 13.28
C PRO A 696 -47.26 -66.36 13.16
N PRO A 697 -47.44 -67.25 12.17
CA PRO A 697 -46.53 -68.38 11.98
C PRO A 697 -45.14 -67.93 11.46
N PRO A 698 -44.11 -68.78 11.58
CA PRO A 698 -42.82 -68.57 10.91
C PRO A 698 -42.97 -68.52 9.38
N ARG A 699 -42.13 -67.72 8.71
CA ARG A 699 -42.09 -67.61 7.23
C ARG A 699 -41.29 -68.74 6.58
N ASN A 700 -40.30 -69.23 7.29
CA ASN A 700 -39.39 -70.30 6.87
C ASN A 700 -39.14 -71.23 8.07
N ASN A 701 -38.18 -72.15 7.94
CA ASN A 701 -37.85 -73.10 9.00
C ASN A 701 -37.13 -72.45 10.22
N GLN A 702 -36.96 -71.13 10.26
CA GLN A 702 -36.41 -70.38 11.40
C GLN A 702 -37.56 -69.87 12.30
N PRO A 703 -37.63 -70.27 13.58
CA PRO A 703 -38.73 -69.91 14.48
C PRO A 703 -38.90 -68.41 14.76
N ASP A 704 -37.80 -67.65 14.62
CA ASP A 704 -37.71 -66.23 14.98
C ASP A 704 -38.13 -65.29 13.84
N ASP A 705 -38.22 -65.79 12.60
CA ASP A 705 -38.67 -65.03 11.44
C ASP A 705 -40.15 -65.32 11.14
N ARG A 706 -41.04 -64.49 11.70
CA ARG A 706 -42.50 -64.63 11.58
C ARG A 706 -43.10 -63.63 10.61
N TYR A 707 -44.26 -63.99 10.06
CA TYR A 707 -45.16 -63.03 9.40
C TYR A 707 -45.52 -61.88 10.37
N ASP A 708 -45.85 -60.71 9.82
CA ASP A 708 -46.13 -59.51 10.61
C ASP A 708 -47.61 -59.37 10.96
N SER A 709 -48.49 -59.90 10.11
CA SER A 709 -49.93 -59.92 10.32
C SER A 709 -50.57 -61.14 9.66
N LEU A 710 -51.84 -61.37 10.01
CA LEU A 710 -52.67 -62.40 9.38
C LEU A 710 -53.81 -61.77 8.60
N VAL A 711 -54.31 -62.51 7.61
CA VAL A 711 -55.45 -62.12 6.78
C VAL A 711 -56.50 -63.22 6.70
N ASP A 712 -57.72 -62.85 6.32
CA ASP A 712 -58.80 -63.79 6.01
C ASP A 712 -58.50 -64.62 4.74
N GLN A 713 -57.94 -63.97 3.72
CA GLN A 713 -57.51 -64.59 2.47
C GLN A 713 -56.34 -63.83 1.84
N ILE A 714 -55.42 -64.53 1.18
CA ILE A 714 -54.15 -63.95 0.70
C ILE A 714 -54.32 -63.08 -0.54
N ALA A 715 -55.11 -63.53 -1.52
CA ALA A 715 -55.18 -62.89 -2.84
C ALA A 715 -55.84 -61.49 -2.81
N ASN A 716 -56.85 -61.30 -1.97
CA ASN A 716 -57.53 -60.02 -1.78
C ASN A 716 -58.03 -59.90 -0.33
N PRO A 717 -57.14 -59.58 0.62
CA PRO A 717 -57.51 -59.49 2.03
C PRO A 717 -58.65 -58.49 2.25
N SER A 718 -59.68 -58.88 2.99
CA SER A 718 -60.73 -57.95 3.43
C SER A 718 -60.45 -57.41 4.84
N MET A 719 -59.55 -58.07 5.58
CA MET A 719 -59.13 -57.67 6.91
C MET A 719 -57.70 -58.09 7.22
N PHE A 720 -57.10 -57.39 8.18
CA PHE A 720 -55.78 -57.67 8.73
C PHE A 720 -55.85 -57.82 10.24
N ILE A 721 -55.10 -58.77 10.78
CA ILE A 721 -55.02 -59.07 12.20
C ILE A 721 -53.57 -58.88 12.65
N ILE A 722 -53.35 -57.95 13.57
CA ILE A 722 -52.03 -57.66 14.15
C ILE A 722 -51.91 -58.21 15.57
N PHE A 723 -50.69 -58.51 15.98
CA PHE A 723 -50.38 -59.17 17.25
C PHE A 723 -49.44 -58.36 18.15
N ASN A 724 -49.00 -57.19 17.70
CA ASN A 724 -48.26 -56.23 18.49
C ASN A 724 -49.04 -54.91 18.54
N ASP A 725 -49.24 -54.39 19.75
CA ASP A 725 -50.08 -53.22 20.01
C ASP A 725 -49.53 -51.95 19.32
N ASN A 726 -48.21 -51.87 19.12
CA ASN A 726 -47.55 -50.75 18.45
C ASN A 726 -47.57 -50.84 16.90
N GLN A 727 -48.19 -51.88 16.31
CA GLN A 727 -48.35 -51.99 14.84
C GLN A 727 -49.50 -51.15 14.30
N ALA A 728 -50.32 -50.53 15.15
CA ALA A 728 -51.41 -49.67 14.71
C ALA A 728 -51.44 -48.34 15.47
N TYR A 729 -51.64 -47.26 14.73
CA TYR A 729 -51.84 -45.92 15.26
C TYR A 729 -53.26 -45.44 14.93
N PRO A 730 -54.11 -45.09 15.92
CA PRO A 730 -55.42 -44.49 15.64
C PRO A 730 -55.22 -43.06 15.11
N ASP A 731 -55.40 -42.86 13.80
CA ASP A 731 -55.09 -41.61 13.11
C ASP A 731 -56.31 -40.67 13.07
N TYR A 732 -57.51 -41.24 12.87
CA TYR A 732 -58.78 -40.50 12.89
C TYR A 732 -59.88 -41.26 13.63
N LEU A 733 -60.84 -40.51 14.16
CA LEU A 733 -62.13 -41.00 14.64
C LEU A 733 -63.26 -40.36 13.82
N ILE A 734 -64.05 -41.20 13.15
CA ILE A 734 -65.22 -40.76 12.38
C ILE A 734 -66.45 -41.03 13.23
N THR A 735 -67.24 -39.98 13.49
CA THR A 735 -68.56 -40.08 14.12
C THR A 735 -69.64 -39.88 13.06
N PHE A 736 -70.60 -40.80 12.95
CA PHE A 736 -71.61 -40.81 11.90
C PHE A 736 -72.96 -41.37 12.41
N CYS A 737 -74.05 -41.14 11.67
CA CYS A 737 -75.37 -41.70 11.96
C CYS A 737 -76.07 -42.16 10.67
#